data_AF-A0A336MLK5-F1
#
_entry.id   AF-A0A336MLK5-F1
#
_cell.length_a   1.000
_cell.length_b   1.000
_cell.length_c   1.000
_cell.angle_alpha   90.00
_cell.angle_beta   90.00
_cell.angle_gamma   90.00
#
_symmetry.space_group_name_H-M   'P 1'
#
loop_
_entity.id
_entity.type
_entity.pdbx_description
1 polymer ?
#
loop_
_entity_poly.entity_id
_entity_poly.type
_entity_poly.pdbx_seq_one_letter_code
_entity_poly.pdbx_strand_id
1 'polypeptide(L)'
;MAIPPYMLNPQWAQVMAQQQAQAFAQAQHQAMHAQMAANANQQMQMGQMPPGMNPGAGQMQAPHMHEMAHMQQDITIPEEKLLEKSQKWQQLQSKKFAEKRKFGFIDAQKEDMPPEHIRKIIRDHGDMTSRKYRHDKRVYLGALKYMPHAVMKLLENMPMPWEQIRDVPVLYHITGAITFVNEIPWVIEPHYIAQWGTMWVMMRREKRDRRHFKRMRFPPFDDEEPPLDYADNVLDVEPLEAIQIDLDSEEDEAVFEWFYEHRPLVGTPYVNGSTYRKWNLTLPQMATMYRLANQLLTDLVDDNFFYLFDPKSFFTAKALNMAIPGGPKFEPLIKDHNVGDEDWNEFNDINKIIIRQPIRTEYRIAFPYLYNNMPNFVHLSWYHTPNVVYIKTEDPDLPAFYFDPLINPIAHRNAVKTIEIEIEMDEEFTLPEEVQPFLTDTPLYTDNTANGISLLWAPRPFNMRSGRCRRAIDIPLVKQWYKEHCPPGHPVKVRVSYQKLLKYYVLNALKHRRPKPQKKRYLFRSFKATKFFQTTTLDWVEAGLQVCRQGYNMLNLLIHRKNLNYLHLDYNFNLKPVKTLTTKERKKSRFGNAFHLCREILRLTKLIVDSHVQYRLNNVDAFQLSDGLQYIFAHVGQLTGMYRYKYKLMKQIRMCKDLKHLIYYRFNTGPVGKGPGCGFWAPGWRVWLFFMRGVTPLLERWLGNLLSRQFEGRHSKGVAKTVTKQRVESHFDLELRASVMHDIVDMMPEGIKQNKARTILQHLSEAWRCWKANIPWKVPGLPIPIENMILRYVKMKADWWTNTAHYNRERIRRGATVDKTVCKKNLGRLTRLYLKAEQERQHNYLKDGPYISPEEAVAIYTTTVHWLESRRFAPIPFPPLSYKHDTKLLILALERLKEAYSVKSRLNQSQREELGLIEQAYDNPHEALSRIKRHLLTQRAFKEVKIQIFFR
;
A
#
# COMPACT_ATOMS: atom_id res chain seq x y z
N MET A 1 -1.21 6.16 22.86
CA MET A 1 -0.36 5.66 23.95
C MET A 1 -1.14 5.93 25.23
N ALA A 2 -1.40 4.90 26.03
CA ALA A 2 -2.10 5.05 27.30
C ALA A 2 -1.10 5.57 28.34
N ILE A 3 -1.48 6.60 29.09
CA ILE A 3 -0.71 7.14 30.20
C ILE A 3 -0.84 6.15 31.37
N PRO A 4 0.24 5.79 32.09
CA PRO A 4 0.18 4.89 33.23
C PRO A 4 -0.72 5.43 34.36
N PRO A 5 -1.46 4.57 35.09
CA PRO A 5 -2.56 4.99 35.96
C PRO A 5 -2.16 5.82 37.19
N TYR A 6 -0.89 5.79 37.59
CA TYR A 6 -0.40 6.49 38.79
C TYR A 6 -0.12 7.99 38.56
N MET A 7 -0.19 8.46 37.31
CA MET A 7 0.01 9.89 36.97
C MET A 7 -1.30 10.68 36.84
N LEU A 8 -2.44 10.10 37.21
CA LEU A 8 -3.75 10.75 37.15
C LEU A 8 -4.18 11.20 38.55
N ASN A 9 -4.59 12.48 38.66
CA ASN A 9 -5.22 13.07 39.83
C ASN A 9 -6.31 12.12 40.40
N PRO A 10 -6.38 11.84 41.72
CA PRO A 10 -7.32 10.88 42.32
C PRO A 10 -8.79 11.07 41.90
N GLN A 11 -9.22 12.32 41.65
CA GLN A 11 -10.56 12.64 41.15
C GLN A 11 -10.82 12.12 39.73
N TRP A 12 -9.81 12.05 38.87
CA TRP A 12 -9.94 11.56 37.48
C TRP A 12 -9.95 10.03 37.43
N ALA A 13 -9.27 9.36 38.36
CA ALA A 13 -9.32 7.91 38.49
C ALA A 13 -10.72 7.43 38.91
N GLN A 14 -11.38 8.15 39.82
CA GLN A 14 -12.77 7.87 40.21
C GLN A 14 -13.76 8.06 39.05
N VAL A 15 -13.65 9.16 38.31
CA VAL A 15 -14.53 9.42 37.15
C VAL A 15 -14.33 8.37 36.04
N MET A 16 -13.10 7.95 35.80
CA MET A 16 -12.80 6.89 34.81
C MET A 16 -13.30 5.52 35.27
N ALA A 17 -13.20 5.20 36.57
CA ALA A 17 -13.76 3.97 37.13
C ALA A 17 -15.30 3.97 37.05
N GLN A 18 -15.95 5.11 37.32
CA GLN A 18 -17.40 5.27 37.14
C GLN A 18 -17.82 5.15 35.67
N GLN A 19 -17.05 5.72 34.74
CA GLN A 19 -17.28 5.57 33.30
C GLN A 19 -17.07 4.14 32.81
N GLN A 20 -16.07 3.43 33.34
CA GLN A 20 -15.87 2.02 33.01
C GLN A 20 -16.97 1.14 33.58
N ALA A 21 -17.44 1.39 34.80
CA ALA A 21 -18.56 0.69 35.39
C ALA A 21 -19.87 0.93 34.61
N GLN A 22 -20.13 2.17 34.18
CA GLN A 22 -21.28 2.51 33.33
C GLN A 22 -21.16 1.89 31.93
N ALA A 23 -19.98 1.88 31.34
CA ALA A 23 -19.74 1.24 30.04
C ALA A 23 -19.90 -0.29 30.13
N PHE A 24 -19.48 -0.90 31.24
CA PHE A 24 -19.65 -2.33 31.49
C PHE A 24 -21.13 -2.68 31.73
N ALA A 25 -21.86 -1.86 32.50
CA ALA A 25 -23.29 -2.01 32.68
C ALA A 25 -24.07 -1.84 31.36
N GLN A 26 -23.70 -0.86 30.52
CA GLN A 26 -24.30 -0.69 29.19
C GLN A 26 -23.96 -1.85 28.25
N ALA A 27 -22.75 -2.40 28.32
CA ALA A 27 -22.36 -3.57 27.53
C ALA A 27 -23.12 -4.84 27.98
N GLN A 28 -23.32 -5.04 29.28
CA GLN A 28 -24.17 -6.11 29.81
C GLN A 28 -25.63 -5.93 29.38
N HIS A 29 -26.16 -4.71 29.45
CA HIS A 29 -27.54 -4.43 29.04
C HIS A 29 -27.75 -4.62 27.52
N GLN A 30 -26.75 -4.30 26.70
CA GLN A 30 -26.76 -4.58 25.26
C GLN A 30 -26.61 -6.07 24.96
N ALA A 31 -25.78 -6.80 25.72
CA ALA A 31 -25.65 -8.24 25.58
C ALA A 31 -26.96 -8.96 25.95
N MET A 32 -27.61 -8.52 27.04
CA MET A 32 -28.90 -9.06 27.48
C MET A 32 -30.02 -8.74 26.49
N HIS A 33 -30.05 -7.53 25.91
CA HIS A 33 -30.98 -7.20 24.82
C HIS A 33 -30.70 -8.02 23.54
N ALA A 34 -29.43 -8.27 23.20
CA ALA A 34 -29.07 -9.11 22.06
C ALA A 34 -29.47 -10.58 22.28
N GLN A 35 -29.39 -11.06 23.53
CA GLN A 35 -29.79 -12.41 23.91
C GLN A 35 -31.32 -12.56 23.95
N MET A 36 -32.05 -11.55 24.42
CA MET A 36 -33.51 -11.50 24.31
C MET A 36 -33.98 -11.37 22.85
N ALA A 37 -33.29 -10.60 22.01
CA ALA A 37 -33.59 -10.51 20.58
C ALA A 37 -33.28 -11.82 19.82
N ALA A 38 -32.25 -12.56 20.23
CA ALA A 38 -31.94 -13.89 19.70
C ALA A 38 -32.99 -14.93 20.11
N ASN A 39 -33.47 -14.89 21.35
CA ASN A 39 -34.54 -15.76 21.84
C ASN A 39 -35.91 -15.43 21.21
N ALA A 40 -36.20 -14.14 20.99
CA ALA A 40 -37.42 -13.71 20.29
C ALA A 40 -37.43 -14.12 18.81
N ASN A 41 -36.27 -14.10 18.13
CA ASN A 41 -36.15 -14.61 16.75
C ASN A 41 -36.20 -16.14 16.66
N GLN A 42 -35.82 -16.87 17.71
CA GLN A 42 -36.03 -18.32 17.77
C GLN A 42 -37.49 -18.69 18.02
N GLN A 43 -38.25 -17.88 18.76
CA GLN A 43 -39.69 -18.09 18.98
C GLN A 43 -40.57 -17.70 17.79
N MET A 44 -40.15 -16.77 16.92
CA MET A 44 -40.89 -16.43 15.69
C MET A 44 -40.65 -17.38 14.50
N GLN A 45 -39.72 -18.33 14.61
CA GLN A 45 -39.44 -19.31 13.54
C GLN A 45 -40.01 -20.72 13.81
N MET A 46 -40.67 -20.93 14.95
CA MET A 46 -41.39 -22.17 15.31
C MET A 46 -42.91 -22.00 15.24
N GLY A 47 -43.42 -21.55 14.10
CA GLY A 47 -44.86 -21.39 13.88
C GLY A 47 -45.23 -21.49 12.43
N GLN A 48 -45.09 -22.69 11.85
CA GLN A 48 -45.89 -23.22 10.72
C GLN A 48 -45.22 -24.50 10.19
N MET A 49 -45.71 -25.66 10.62
CA MET A 49 -45.81 -26.88 9.80
C MET A 49 -46.85 -27.85 10.44
N PRO A 50 -47.47 -28.73 9.63
CA PRO A 50 -48.79 -29.32 9.89
C PRO A 50 -48.75 -30.54 10.84
N PRO A 51 -49.89 -30.94 11.42
CA PRO A 51 -49.95 -31.97 12.44
C PRO A 51 -49.90 -33.37 11.84
N GLY A 52 -49.17 -34.29 12.49
CA GLY A 52 -49.36 -35.72 12.26
C GLY A 52 -48.16 -36.59 12.63
N MET A 53 -48.33 -37.32 13.74
CA MET A 53 -47.69 -38.61 14.10
C MET A 53 -46.31 -38.60 14.78
N ASN A 54 -46.44 -38.74 16.10
CA ASN A 54 -45.47 -39.14 17.11
C ASN A 54 -45.04 -40.62 16.90
N PRO A 55 -43.75 -40.97 17.05
CA PRO A 55 -43.34 -42.31 17.48
C PRO A 55 -42.63 -42.22 18.84
N GLY A 56 -43.30 -42.72 19.88
CA GLY A 56 -42.71 -42.95 21.20
C GLY A 56 -41.82 -44.19 21.21
N ALA A 57 -40.70 -44.07 21.91
CA ALA A 57 -39.68 -45.09 22.13
C ALA A 57 -40.12 -46.20 23.09
N GLY A 58 -39.42 -47.35 23.04
CA GLY A 58 -39.25 -48.20 24.22
C GLY A 58 -39.23 -49.71 24.00
N GLN A 59 -38.01 -50.25 23.99
CA GLN A 59 -37.57 -51.47 24.69
C GLN A 59 -38.13 -52.86 24.35
N MET A 60 -37.16 -53.76 24.16
CA MET A 60 -37.26 -55.21 24.20
C MET A 60 -37.85 -55.71 25.53
N GLN A 61 -38.79 -56.67 25.43
CA GLN A 61 -38.92 -57.83 26.32
C GLN A 61 -39.86 -58.85 25.63
N ALA A 62 -39.40 -60.10 25.47
CA ALA A 62 -40.27 -61.26 25.20
C ALA A 62 -40.95 -61.66 26.52
N PRO A 63 -42.18 -62.26 26.56
CA PRO A 63 -42.37 -63.62 26.03
C PRO A 63 -43.81 -64.03 25.58
N HIS A 64 -43.89 -65.26 25.06
CA HIS A 64 -44.99 -66.23 25.03
C HIS A 64 -46.31 -66.00 24.24
N MET A 65 -46.48 -66.94 23.30
CA MET A 65 -47.69 -67.62 22.77
C MET A 65 -49.07 -67.19 23.30
N HIS A 66 -49.99 -66.95 22.37
CA HIS A 66 -51.34 -67.55 22.37
C HIS A 66 -51.86 -67.66 20.93
N GLU A 67 -52.39 -68.84 20.60
CA GLU A 67 -53.15 -69.15 19.40
C GLU A 67 -54.41 -68.28 19.31
N MET A 68 -54.78 -67.88 18.09
CA MET A 68 -56.18 -67.80 17.67
C MET A 68 -56.25 -67.87 16.14
N ALA A 69 -56.80 -68.99 15.68
CA ALA A 69 -57.17 -69.24 14.30
C ALA A 69 -58.31 -68.30 13.87
N HIS A 70 -58.18 -67.65 12.72
CA HIS A 70 -59.33 -67.24 11.92
C HIS A 70 -58.99 -67.21 10.42
N MET A 71 -59.52 -68.24 9.76
CA MET A 71 -59.96 -68.38 8.37
C MET A 71 -59.37 -67.42 7.32
N GLN A 72 -58.50 -68.01 6.50
CA GLN A 72 -58.19 -67.62 5.12
C GLN A 72 -59.48 -67.51 4.29
N GLN A 73 -59.71 -66.36 3.68
CA GLN A 73 -60.23 -66.31 2.32
C GLN A 73 -59.05 -65.95 1.42
N ASP A 74 -58.45 -67.00 0.85
CA ASP A 74 -57.42 -66.91 -0.17
C ASP A 74 -58.03 -66.26 -1.42
N ILE A 75 -57.91 -64.94 -1.54
CA ILE A 75 -57.79 -64.31 -2.85
C ILE A 75 -56.38 -64.66 -3.30
N THR A 76 -56.23 -65.80 -3.97
CA THR A 76 -55.00 -66.18 -4.66
C THR A 76 -54.71 -65.11 -5.70
N ILE A 77 -53.85 -64.16 -5.33
CA ILE A 77 -53.25 -63.22 -6.26
C ILE A 77 -52.53 -64.10 -7.28
N PRO A 78 -52.84 -64.01 -8.59
CA PRO A 78 -52.20 -64.81 -9.62
C PRO A 78 -50.68 -64.74 -9.45
N GLU A 79 -50.00 -65.89 -9.56
CA GLU A 79 -48.55 -66.00 -9.36
C GLU A 79 -47.79 -65.01 -10.26
N GLU A 80 -48.31 -64.76 -11.47
CA GLU A 80 -47.83 -63.74 -12.39
C GLU A 80 -47.83 -62.31 -11.80
N LYS A 81 -48.88 -61.92 -11.07
CA LYS A 81 -48.95 -60.60 -10.39
C LYS A 81 -48.01 -60.52 -9.19
N LEU A 82 -47.73 -61.64 -8.51
CA LEU A 82 -46.74 -61.70 -7.43
C LEU A 82 -45.32 -61.62 -7.98
N LEU A 83 -45.04 -62.28 -9.10
CA LEU A 83 -43.77 -62.21 -9.82
C LEU A 83 -43.53 -60.80 -10.36
N GLU A 84 -44.54 -60.17 -10.96
CA GLU A 84 -44.48 -58.77 -11.39
C GLU A 84 -44.26 -57.81 -10.21
N LYS A 85 -44.91 -58.05 -9.06
CA LYS A 85 -44.72 -57.26 -7.84
C LYS A 85 -43.31 -57.44 -7.25
N SER A 86 -42.78 -58.66 -7.29
CA SER A 86 -41.40 -58.99 -6.88
C SER A 86 -40.38 -58.30 -7.77
N GLN A 87 -40.54 -58.37 -9.10
CA GLN A 87 -39.67 -57.69 -10.04
C GLN A 87 -39.75 -56.16 -9.88
N LYS A 88 -40.94 -55.59 -9.72
CA LYS A 88 -41.13 -54.16 -9.42
C LYS A 88 -40.45 -53.78 -8.11
N TRP A 89 -40.54 -54.61 -7.06
CA TRP A 89 -39.85 -54.39 -5.79
C TRP A 89 -38.34 -54.46 -5.93
N GLN A 90 -37.80 -55.47 -6.63
CA GLN A 90 -36.37 -55.62 -6.86
C GLN A 90 -35.81 -54.45 -7.67
N GLN A 91 -36.51 -54.02 -8.73
CA GLN A 91 -36.15 -52.82 -9.50
C GLN A 91 -36.23 -51.55 -8.65
N LEU A 92 -37.26 -51.42 -7.82
CA LEU A 92 -37.42 -50.27 -6.92
C LEU A 92 -36.29 -50.21 -5.90
N GLN A 93 -35.99 -51.33 -5.22
CA GLN A 93 -34.93 -51.42 -4.21
C GLN A 93 -33.55 -51.18 -4.83
N SER A 94 -33.26 -51.79 -5.98
CA SER A 94 -32.00 -51.60 -6.71
C SER A 94 -31.82 -50.15 -7.15
N LYS A 95 -32.89 -49.48 -7.62
CA LYS A 95 -32.83 -48.05 -8.00
C LYS A 95 -32.78 -47.13 -6.78
N LYS A 96 -33.48 -47.46 -5.69
CA LYS A 96 -33.58 -46.64 -4.47
C LYS A 96 -32.28 -46.65 -3.67
N PHE A 97 -31.64 -47.81 -3.56
CA PHE A 97 -30.39 -48.02 -2.83
C PHE A 97 -29.16 -48.14 -3.73
N ALA A 98 -29.26 -47.69 -4.99
CA ALA A 98 -28.11 -47.55 -5.89
C ALA A 98 -27.02 -46.68 -5.23
N GLU A 99 -25.75 -46.98 -5.51
CA GLU A 99 -24.62 -46.26 -4.89
C GLU A 99 -24.67 -44.75 -5.11
N LYS A 100 -25.19 -44.31 -6.26
CA LYS A 100 -25.40 -42.90 -6.63
C LYS A 100 -26.40 -42.15 -5.74
N ARG A 101 -27.21 -42.88 -4.95
CA ARG A 101 -28.23 -42.32 -4.04
C ARG A 101 -27.84 -42.40 -2.56
N LYS A 102 -26.64 -42.89 -2.23
CA LYS A 102 -26.11 -42.88 -0.85
C LYS A 102 -26.02 -41.43 -0.35
N PHE A 103 -26.40 -41.19 0.91
CA PHE A 103 -26.23 -39.88 1.53
C PHE A 103 -24.74 -39.54 1.61
N GLY A 104 -24.35 -38.37 1.08
CA GLY A 104 -22.94 -38.00 0.93
C GLY A 104 -22.29 -38.45 -0.40
N PHE A 105 -23.05 -39.05 -1.32
CA PHE A 105 -22.57 -39.29 -2.69
C PHE A 105 -22.26 -37.96 -3.38
N ILE A 106 -21.02 -37.83 -3.87
CA ILE A 106 -20.57 -36.68 -4.65
C ILE A 106 -20.68 -37.10 -6.12
N ASP A 107 -21.50 -36.38 -6.87
CA ASP A 107 -21.66 -36.62 -8.31
C ASP A 107 -20.33 -36.44 -9.06
N ALA A 108 -20.25 -37.00 -10.27
CA ALA A 108 -19.03 -37.00 -11.06
C ALA A 108 -18.44 -35.59 -11.24
N GLN A 109 -17.12 -35.50 -11.19
CA GLN A 109 -16.42 -34.23 -11.36
C GLN A 109 -16.70 -33.67 -12.76
N LYS A 110 -16.96 -32.36 -12.84
CA LYS A 110 -17.08 -31.67 -14.13
C LYS A 110 -15.83 -31.87 -14.98
N GLU A 111 -16.04 -32.50 -16.12
CA GLU A 111 -15.06 -32.71 -17.18
C GLU A 111 -14.83 -31.42 -17.98
N ASP A 112 -13.77 -31.44 -18.78
CA ASP A 112 -13.37 -30.32 -19.61
C ASP A 112 -14.17 -30.34 -20.93
N MET A 113 -14.68 -29.17 -21.30
CA MET A 113 -15.39 -28.93 -22.54
C MET A 113 -14.41 -28.76 -23.71
N PRO A 114 -14.82 -29.04 -24.95
CA PRO A 114 -14.01 -28.73 -26.13
C PRO A 114 -13.68 -27.23 -26.22
N PRO A 115 -12.44 -26.86 -26.60
CA PRO A 115 -12.01 -25.46 -26.66
C PRO A 115 -12.77 -24.63 -27.70
N GLU A 116 -13.31 -25.26 -28.75
CA GLU A 116 -14.13 -24.63 -29.79
C GLU A 116 -15.43 -24.05 -29.21
N HIS A 117 -15.95 -24.65 -28.13
CA HIS A 117 -17.19 -24.22 -27.51
C HIS A 117 -17.07 -22.79 -26.97
N ILE A 118 -16.00 -22.47 -26.22
CA ILE A 118 -15.78 -21.11 -25.72
C ILE A 118 -15.42 -20.13 -26.84
N ARG A 119 -14.62 -20.55 -27.84
CA ARG A 119 -14.28 -19.72 -29.01
C ARG A 119 -15.53 -19.24 -29.73
N LYS A 120 -16.43 -20.18 -30.05
CA LYS A 120 -17.70 -19.87 -30.71
C LYS A 120 -18.57 -18.94 -29.89
N ILE A 121 -18.68 -19.17 -28.57
CA ILE A 121 -19.43 -18.29 -27.68
C ILE A 121 -18.88 -16.85 -27.71
N ILE A 122 -17.56 -16.68 -27.59
CA ILE A 122 -16.93 -15.35 -27.59
C ILE A 122 -17.09 -14.65 -28.93
N ARG A 123 -16.95 -15.38 -30.05
CA ARG A 123 -17.16 -14.85 -31.41
C ARG A 123 -18.61 -14.42 -31.63
N ASP A 124 -19.57 -15.26 -31.26
CA ASP A 124 -21.02 -14.99 -31.39
C ASP A 124 -21.48 -13.76 -30.60
N HIS A 125 -20.93 -13.57 -29.39
CA HIS A 125 -21.28 -12.41 -28.54
C HIS A 125 -20.64 -11.09 -29.04
N GLY A 126 -19.51 -11.18 -29.74
CA GLY A 126 -18.84 -10.04 -30.38
C GLY A 126 -18.58 -8.88 -29.42
N ASP A 127 -19.06 -7.68 -29.78
CA ASP A 127 -18.99 -6.45 -29.01
C ASP A 127 -20.26 -6.15 -28.17
N MET A 128 -21.18 -7.11 -28.10
CA MET A 128 -22.47 -6.99 -27.44
C MET A 128 -23.39 -5.90 -28.03
N THR A 129 -23.24 -5.51 -29.29
CA THR A 129 -24.20 -4.61 -29.97
C THR A 129 -25.50 -5.32 -30.37
N SER A 130 -25.41 -6.59 -30.80
CA SER A 130 -26.55 -7.40 -31.24
C SER A 130 -27.67 -7.47 -30.19
N ARG A 131 -28.92 -7.37 -30.67
CA ARG A 131 -30.12 -7.47 -29.82
C ARG A 131 -30.35 -8.88 -29.27
N LYS A 132 -29.85 -9.91 -29.96
CA LYS A 132 -29.97 -11.33 -29.56
C LYS A 132 -29.44 -11.56 -28.15
N TYR A 133 -28.29 -10.98 -27.81
CA TYR A 133 -27.60 -11.15 -26.53
C TYR A 133 -27.93 -10.04 -25.51
N ARG A 134 -29.11 -9.41 -25.61
CA ARG A 134 -29.52 -8.32 -24.70
C ARG A 134 -29.57 -8.77 -23.23
N HIS A 135 -30.03 -9.98 -22.97
CA HIS A 135 -30.18 -10.53 -21.61
C HIS A 135 -28.80 -10.70 -20.93
N ASP A 136 -27.76 -11.01 -21.70
CA ASP A 136 -26.41 -11.27 -21.20
C ASP A 136 -25.63 -9.99 -20.87
N LYS A 137 -26.03 -8.83 -21.41
CA LYS A 137 -25.38 -7.53 -21.12
C LYS A 137 -25.29 -7.24 -19.61
N ARG A 138 -26.28 -7.68 -18.83
CA ARG A 138 -26.27 -7.52 -17.36
C ARG A 138 -25.19 -8.38 -16.71
N VAL A 139 -25.00 -9.61 -17.20
CA VAL A 139 -24.01 -10.56 -16.68
C VAL A 139 -22.60 -10.07 -16.99
N TYR A 140 -22.34 -9.60 -18.22
CA TYR A 140 -21.06 -8.98 -18.60
C TYR A 140 -20.70 -7.82 -17.67
N LEU A 141 -21.64 -6.90 -17.41
CA LEU A 141 -21.41 -5.81 -16.45
C LEU A 141 -21.15 -6.31 -15.02
N GLY A 142 -21.84 -7.37 -14.58
CA GLY A 142 -21.60 -7.98 -13.26
C GLY A 142 -20.21 -8.62 -13.14
N ALA A 143 -19.72 -9.22 -14.23
CA ALA A 143 -18.41 -9.87 -14.29
C ALA A 143 -17.24 -8.88 -14.19
N LEU A 144 -17.45 -7.59 -14.51
CA LEU A 144 -16.44 -6.53 -14.36
C LEU A 144 -15.87 -6.46 -12.94
N LYS A 145 -16.65 -6.81 -11.92
CA LYS A 145 -16.17 -6.91 -10.54
C LYS A 145 -14.94 -7.82 -10.39
N TYR A 146 -14.93 -8.95 -11.10
CA TYR A 146 -13.90 -9.99 -11.01
C TYR A 146 -12.80 -9.87 -12.08
N MET A 147 -12.89 -8.88 -12.98
CA MET A 147 -11.86 -8.62 -14.00
C MET A 147 -10.44 -8.47 -13.43
N PRO A 148 -10.21 -7.78 -12.27
CA PRO A 148 -8.87 -7.74 -11.67
C PRO A 148 -8.32 -9.11 -11.26
N HIS A 149 -9.19 -10.05 -10.87
CA HIS A 149 -8.79 -11.43 -10.56
C HIS A 149 -8.41 -12.20 -11.84
N ALA A 150 -9.20 -12.07 -12.92
CA ALA A 150 -8.88 -12.68 -14.21
C ALA A 150 -7.51 -12.21 -14.73
N VAL A 151 -7.28 -10.89 -14.72
CA VAL A 151 -5.99 -10.31 -15.11
C VAL A 151 -4.84 -10.83 -14.24
N MET A 152 -5.01 -10.89 -12.92
CA MET A 152 -3.96 -11.39 -12.03
C MET A 152 -3.57 -12.83 -12.37
N LYS A 153 -4.55 -13.71 -12.65
CA LYS A 153 -4.33 -15.11 -12.97
C LYS A 153 -3.74 -15.32 -14.36
N LEU A 154 -4.16 -14.51 -15.34
CA LEU A 154 -3.58 -14.49 -16.67
C LEU A 154 -2.09 -14.12 -16.61
N LEU A 155 -1.78 -12.99 -15.96
CA LEU A 155 -0.39 -12.52 -15.84
C LEU A 155 0.48 -13.42 -14.95
N GLU A 156 -0.10 -14.14 -13.98
CA GLU A 156 0.64 -15.12 -13.16
C GLU A 156 1.12 -16.32 -13.98
N ASN A 157 0.42 -16.68 -15.06
CA ASN A 157 0.75 -17.84 -15.89
C ASN A 157 1.33 -17.45 -17.26
N MET A 158 1.99 -16.29 -17.37
CA MET A 158 2.69 -15.89 -18.60
C MET A 158 3.71 -16.95 -19.04
N PRO A 159 3.74 -17.35 -20.34
CA PRO A 159 4.76 -18.24 -20.90
C PRO A 159 6.17 -17.72 -20.59
N MET A 160 7.05 -18.62 -20.19
CA MET A 160 8.46 -18.27 -19.93
C MET A 160 9.22 -18.19 -21.27
N PRO A 161 10.39 -17.51 -21.34
CA PRO A 161 11.05 -17.25 -22.63
C PRO A 161 11.52 -18.48 -23.41
N TRP A 162 11.65 -19.62 -22.74
CA TRP A 162 12.02 -20.91 -23.32
C TRP A 162 10.80 -21.73 -23.81
N GLU A 163 9.59 -21.24 -23.59
CA GLU A 163 8.35 -21.88 -24.03
C GLU A 163 7.77 -21.14 -25.25
N GLN A 164 7.38 -21.89 -26.27
CA GLN A 164 6.68 -21.32 -27.44
C GLN A 164 5.19 -21.14 -27.18
N ILE A 165 4.55 -22.20 -26.65
CA ILE A 165 3.12 -22.29 -26.37
C ILE A 165 2.95 -22.78 -24.94
N ARG A 166 1.94 -22.26 -24.25
CA ARG A 166 1.52 -22.78 -22.95
C ARG A 166 0.01 -22.94 -22.92
N ASP A 167 -0.43 -24.19 -22.89
CA ASP A 167 -1.82 -24.52 -22.64
C ASP A 167 -2.13 -24.43 -21.16
N VAL A 168 -3.12 -23.60 -20.82
CA VAL A 168 -3.54 -23.36 -19.45
C VAL A 168 -4.98 -23.82 -19.25
N PRO A 169 -5.31 -24.44 -18.10
CA PRO A 169 -6.68 -24.76 -17.76
C PRO A 169 -7.44 -23.48 -17.46
N VAL A 170 -8.57 -23.32 -18.14
CA VAL A 170 -9.42 -22.15 -18.10
C VAL A 170 -10.76 -22.49 -17.46
N LEU A 171 -11.24 -21.59 -16.62
CA LEU A 171 -12.58 -21.58 -16.05
C LEU A 171 -13.33 -20.37 -16.61
N TYR A 172 -14.35 -20.61 -17.44
CA TYR A 172 -15.06 -19.55 -18.14
C TYR A 172 -16.55 -19.58 -17.85
N HIS A 173 -17.19 -18.40 -17.93
CA HIS A 173 -18.64 -18.28 -17.79
C HIS A 173 -19.35 -18.80 -19.04
N ILE A 174 -20.47 -19.49 -18.91
CA ILE A 174 -21.22 -20.13 -20.03
C ILE A 174 -21.64 -19.14 -21.14
N THR A 175 -21.78 -17.86 -20.81
CA THR A 175 -22.09 -16.79 -21.78
C THR A 175 -20.86 -16.07 -22.34
N GLY A 176 -19.65 -16.54 -22.03
CA GLY A 176 -18.40 -15.88 -22.40
C GLY A 176 -18.11 -14.59 -21.64
N ALA A 177 -18.86 -14.29 -20.58
CA ALA A 177 -18.75 -13.02 -19.86
C ALA A 177 -17.36 -12.79 -19.26
N ILE A 178 -16.70 -13.82 -18.75
CA ILE A 178 -15.33 -13.72 -18.20
C ILE A 178 -14.62 -15.06 -18.29
N THR A 179 -13.32 -15.01 -18.56
CA THR A 179 -12.40 -16.14 -18.64
C THR A 179 -11.36 -16.04 -17.52
N PHE A 180 -11.21 -17.08 -16.69
CA PHE A 180 -10.19 -17.15 -15.64
C PHE A 180 -9.19 -18.26 -15.94
N VAL A 181 -7.89 -17.99 -15.82
CA VAL A 181 -6.88 -19.03 -15.80
C VAL A 181 -6.88 -19.72 -14.43
N ASN A 182 -7.24 -21.00 -14.38
CA ASN A 182 -7.41 -21.79 -13.15
C ASN A 182 -6.16 -22.61 -12.81
N GLU A 183 -4.99 -21.97 -12.92
CA GLU A 183 -3.70 -22.61 -12.67
C GLU A 183 -2.84 -21.76 -11.73
N ILE A 184 -2.06 -22.42 -10.88
CA ILE A 184 -0.99 -21.78 -10.11
C ILE A 184 0.34 -22.33 -10.65
N PRO A 185 1.30 -21.48 -11.06
CA PRO A 185 2.53 -21.92 -11.71
C PRO A 185 3.50 -22.47 -10.66
N TRP A 186 3.41 -23.77 -10.39
CA TRP A 186 4.35 -24.49 -9.54
C TRP A 186 5.59 -24.83 -10.36
N VAL A 187 6.75 -24.45 -9.83
CA VAL A 187 8.05 -24.73 -10.44
C VAL A 187 8.98 -25.34 -9.40
N ILE A 188 9.88 -26.21 -9.85
CA ILE A 188 10.99 -26.72 -9.03
C ILE A 188 12.01 -25.58 -8.88
N GLU A 189 12.37 -25.24 -7.64
CA GLU A 189 13.19 -24.05 -7.34
C GLU A 189 14.59 -24.07 -7.98
N PRO A 190 15.42 -25.13 -7.85
CA PRO A 190 16.73 -25.18 -8.51
C PRO A 190 16.63 -25.15 -10.03
N HIS A 191 15.71 -25.93 -10.59
CA HIS A 191 15.44 -25.98 -12.03
C HIS A 191 15.06 -24.61 -12.62
N TYR A 192 14.12 -23.89 -12.00
CA TYR A 192 13.70 -22.57 -12.48
C TYR A 192 14.84 -21.54 -12.43
N ILE A 193 15.74 -21.64 -11.44
CA ILE A 193 16.91 -20.76 -11.36
C ILE A 193 17.92 -21.12 -12.46
N ALA A 194 18.13 -22.41 -12.73
CA ALA A 194 18.97 -22.89 -13.82
C ALA A 194 18.45 -22.43 -15.19
N GLN A 195 17.15 -22.58 -15.47
CA GLN A 195 16.53 -22.08 -16.71
C GLN A 195 16.76 -20.58 -16.90
N TRP A 196 16.54 -19.76 -15.85
CA TRP A 196 16.85 -18.33 -15.95
C TRP A 196 18.35 -18.03 -16.04
N GLY A 197 19.21 -18.94 -15.56
CA GLY A 197 20.66 -18.90 -15.72
C GLY A 197 21.08 -19.07 -17.17
N THR A 198 20.52 -20.08 -17.86
CA THR A 198 20.76 -20.27 -19.30
C THR A 198 20.20 -19.11 -20.12
N MET A 199 19.02 -18.58 -19.74
CA MET A 199 18.45 -17.38 -20.37
C MET A 199 19.38 -16.17 -20.24
N TRP A 200 20.05 -16.01 -19.10
CA TRP A 200 21.01 -14.93 -18.90
C TRP A 200 22.21 -15.04 -19.84
N VAL A 201 22.74 -16.26 -20.02
CA VAL A 201 23.86 -16.52 -20.95
C VAL A 201 23.44 -16.26 -22.39
N MET A 202 22.33 -16.86 -22.83
CA MET A 202 21.85 -16.73 -24.21
C MET A 202 21.52 -15.29 -24.58
N MET A 203 20.81 -14.56 -23.72
CA MET A 203 20.51 -13.14 -23.98
C MET A 203 21.77 -12.27 -24.02
N ARG A 204 22.83 -12.59 -23.26
CA ARG A 204 24.10 -11.85 -23.31
C ARG A 204 24.89 -12.17 -24.58
N ARG A 205 24.97 -13.44 -24.97
CA ARG A 205 25.59 -13.88 -26.23
C ARG A 205 24.89 -13.23 -27.42
N GLU A 206 23.57 -13.34 -27.50
CA GLU A 206 22.77 -12.73 -28.57
C GLU A 206 22.96 -11.21 -28.65
N LYS A 207 22.99 -10.51 -27.50
CA LYS A 207 23.22 -9.07 -27.50
C LYS A 207 24.65 -8.67 -27.92
N ARG A 208 25.64 -9.50 -27.63
CA ARG A 208 27.03 -9.29 -28.06
C ARG A 208 27.14 -9.47 -29.57
N ASP A 209 26.53 -10.53 -30.09
CA ASP A 209 26.73 -10.98 -31.47
C ASP A 209 25.84 -10.22 -32.46
N ARG A 210 24.63 -9.80 -32.05
CA ARG A 210 23.72 -9.04 -32.89
C ARG A 210 24.16 -7.58 -33.07
N ARG A 211 24.54 -7.21 -34.30
CA ARG A 211 24.96 -5.84 -34.67
C ARG A 211 23.92 -4.76 -34.35
N HIS A 212 22.65 -4.98 -34.69
CA HIS A 212 21.56 -4.03 -34.43
C HIS A 212 20.36 -4.73 -33.79
N PHE A 213 20.18 -4.52 -32.48
CA PHE A 213 19.00 -5.00 -31.77
C PHE A 213 17.85 -3.99 -31.87
N LYS A 214 16.84 -4.29 -32.70
CA LYS A 214 15.64 -3.45 -32.84
C LYS A 214 14.60 -3.82 -31.79
N ARG A 215 14.32 -2.92 -30.85
CA ARG A 215 13.22 -3.10 -29.90
C ARG A 215 11.86 -2.98 -30.60
N MET A 216 10.90 -3.80 -30.18
CA MET A 216 9.51 -3.69 -30.64
C MET A 216 8.89 -2.32 -30.32
N ARG A 217 7.91 -1.90 -31.13
CA ARG A 217 7.19 -0.63 -30.91
C ARG A 217 6.09 -0.81 -29.85
N PHE A 218 5.80 0.26 -29.11
CA PHE A 218 4.76 0.28 -28.09
C PHE A 218 3.83 1.50 -28.27
N PRO A 219 2.50 1.32 -28.33
CA PRO A 219 1.77 0.04 -28.36
C PRO A 219 2.08 -0.81 -29.62
N PRO A 220 1.94 -2.15 -29.59
CA PRO A 220 2.25 -3.00 -30.75
C PRO A 220 1.23 -2.91 -31.89
N PHE A 221 -0.05 -2.69 -31.57
CA PHE A 221 -1.15 -2.48 -32.52
C PHE A 221 -1.70 -1.05 -32.39
N ASP A 222 -2.35 -0.56 -33.44
CA ASP A 222 -2.93 0.79 -33.46
C ASP A 222 -4.16 0.91 -32.53
N ASP A 223 -4.52 2.13 -32.14
CA ASP A 223 -5.62 2.42 -31.22
C ASP A 223 -7.00 1.99 -31.78
N GLU A 224 -7.19 2.11 -33.10
CA GLU A 224 -8.45 1.85 -33.80
C GLU A 224 -8.54 0.41 -34.36
N GLU A 225 -7.46 -0.37 -34.30
CA GLU A 225 -7.43 -1.74 -34.79
C GLU A 225 -8.14 -2.69 -33.81
N PRO A 226 -9.16 -3.45 -34.26
CA PRO A 226 -9.86 -4.39 -33.39
C PRO A 226 -8.92 -5.53 -32.95
N PRO A 227 -9.10 -6.10 -31.75
CA PRO A 227 -8.29 -7.22 -31.29
C PRO A 227 -8.43 -8.42 -32.25
N LEU A 228 -7.30 -8.87 -32.80
CA LEU A 228 -7.22 -10.01 -33.70
C LEU A 228 -7.90 -11.25 -33.11
N ASP A 229 -8.54 -12.02 -33.98
CA ASP A 229 -9.14 -13.30 -33.59
C ASP A 229 -8.07 -14.40 -33.63
N TYR A 230 -8.01 -15.21 -32.57
CA TYR A 230 -7.01 -16.26 -32.43
C TYR A 230 -7.17 -17.36 -33.49
N ALA A 231 -8.42 -17.78 -33.72
CA ALA A 231 -8.73 -18.86 -34.67
C ALA A 231 -8.34 -18.50 -36.11
N ASP A 232 -8.58 -17.27 -36.52
CA ASP A 232 -8.39 -16.86 -37.92
C ASP A 232 -6.92 -16.43 -38.20
N ASN A 233 -6.15 -15.99 -37.19
CA ASN A 233 -4.81 -15.40 -37.42
C ASN A 233 -3.64 -16.12 -36.73
N VAL A 234 -3.87 -16.82 -35.62
CA VAL A 234 -2.77 -17.33 -34.75
C VAL A 234 -2.76 -18.85 -34.67
N LEU A 235 -3.91 -19.51 -34.79
CA LEU A 235 -4.04 -20.95 -34.59
C LEU A 235 -3.20 -21.77 -35.58
N ASP A 236 -3.19 -21.38 -36.85
CA ASP A 236 -2.51 -22.13 -37.93
C ASP A 236 -1.06 -21.70 -38.15
N VAL A 237 -0.56 -20.73 -37.38
CA VAL A 237 0.82 -20.21 -37.52
C VAL A 237 1.74 -20.93 -36.54
N GLU A 238 2.75 -21.61 -37.08
CA GLU A 238 3.80 -22.20 -36.26
C GLU A 238 4.64 -21.11 -35.58
N PRO A 239 4.80 -21.16 -34.25
CA PRO A 239 5.56 -20.15 -33.51
C PRO A 239 7.06 -20.26 -33.83
N LEU A 240 7.73 -19.11 -33.86
CA LEU A 240 9.19 -19.05 -33.87
C LEU A 240 9.82 -19.85 -32.72
N GLU A 241 11.09 -20.22 -32.90
CA GLU A 241 11.89 -20.90 -31.89
C GLU A 241 12.00 -20.06 -30.60
N ALA A 242 11.82 -20.73 -29.47
CA ALA A 242 11.98 -20.10 -28.16
C ALA A 242 13.47 -19.93 -27.82
N ILE A 243 13.78 -19.20 -26.75
CA ILE A 243 15.18 -19.06 -26.31
C ILE A 243 15.56 -20.35 -25.57
N GLN A 244 16.41 -21.16 -26.18
CA GLN A 244 16.99 -22.37 -25.60
C GLN A 244 18.51 -22.33 -25.79
N ILE A 245 19.27 -22.82 -24.80
CA ILE A 245 20.70 -23.05 -24.96
C ILE A 245 20.88 -24.44 -25.55
N ASP A 246 21.83 -24.58 -26.47
CA ASP A 246 22.29 -25.90 -26.90
C ASP A 246 23.00 -26.54 -25.69
N LEU A 247 22.33 -27.53 -25.09
CA LEU A 247 22.88 -28.31 -23.98
C LEU A 247 23.85 -29.35 -24.53
N ASP A 248 24.89 -29.66 -23.77
CA ASP A 248 25.86 -30.68 -24.16
C ASP A 248 25.28 -32.08 -23.90
N SER A 249 25.41 -33.00 -24.86
CA SER A 249 24.86 -34.35 -24.75
C SER A 249 25.56 -35.22 -23.70
N GLU A 250 26.82 -34.92 -23.38
CA GLU A 250 27.63 -35.68 -22.42
C GLU A 250 27.64 -34.97 -21.06
N GLU A 251 27.98 -33.67 -21.00
CA GLU A 251 28.07 -32.96 -19.72
C GLU A 251 26.71 -32.69 -19.06
N ASP A 252 25.68 -32.41 -19.86
CA ASP A 252 24.32 -32.07 -19.40
C ASP A 252 23.34 -33.24 -19.51
N GLU A 253 23.81 -34.47 -19.74
CA GLU A 253 23.00 -35.68 -19.96
C GLU A 253 21.85 -35.81 -18.94
N ALA A 254 22.15 -35.58 -17.65
CA ALA A 254 21.20 -35.73 -16.55
C ALA A 254 19.96 -34.82 -16.64
N VAL A 255 20.04 -33.72 -17.41
CA VAL A 255 18.95 -32.73 -17.58
C VAL A 255 18.52 -32.55 -19.04
N PHE A 256 19.32 -33.03 -20.00
CA PHE A 256 19.20 -32.77 -21.44
C PHE A 256 17.76 -32.90 -21.98
N GLU A 257 17.10 -34.02 -21.72
CA GLU A 257 15.79 -34.34 -22.32
C GLU A 257 14.63 -33.44 -21.84
N TRP A 258 14.62 -33.04 -20.57
CA TRP A 258 13.44 -32.46 -19.92
C TRP A 258 13.62 -30.98 -19.53
N PHE A 259 14.80 -30.39 -19.75
CA PHE A 259 15.16 -29.09 -19.17
C PHE A 259 14.28 -27.92 -19.62
N TYR A 260 13.74 -27.94 -20.84
CA TYR A 260 12.91 -26.86 -21.38
C TYR A 260 11.40 -27.17 -21.42
N GLU A 261 10.98 -28.27 -20.81
CA GLU A 261 9.56 -28.58 -20.64
C GLU A 261 8.87 -27.60 -19.68
N HIS A 262 7.56 -27.37 -19.89
CA HIS A 262 6.76 -26.49 -19.03
C HIS A 262 6.65 -27.02 -17.58
N ARG A 263 6.40 -28.32 -17.43
CA ARG A 263 6.36 -29.05 -16.16
C ARG A 263 7.21 -30.30 -16.29
N PRO A 264 8.52 -30.21 -16.04
CA PRO A 264 9.42 -31.31 -16.29
C PRO A 264 9.16 -32.48 -15.34
N LEU A 265 9.51 -33.69 -15.81
CA LEU A 265 9.55 -34.93 -15.03
C LEU A 265 8.17 -35.41 -14.54
N VAL A 266 7.06 -34.88 -15.07
CA VAL A 266 5.71 -35.37 -14.71
C VAL A 266 5.52 -36.81 -15.19
N GLY A 267 5.16 -37.71 -14.28
CA GLY A 267 5.02 -39.15 -14.57
C GLY A 267 6.22 -39.99 -14.14
N THR A 268 7.33 -39.35 -13.75
CA THR A 268 8.54 -40.00 -13.22
C THR A 268 8.52 -40.07 -11.68
N PRO A 269 9.39 -40.88 -11.03
CA PRO A 269 9.48 -40.94 -9.56
C PRO A 269 10.03 -39.66 -8.91
N TYR A 270 10.61 -38.75 -9.69
CA TYR A 270 11.22 -37.52 -9.19
C TYR A 270 10.21 -36.49 -8.67
N VAL A 271 8.94 -36.60 -9.09
CA VAL A 271 7.84 -35.73 -8.65
C VAL A 271 6.62 -36.53 -8.21
N ASN A 272 5.80 -35.96 -7.33
CA ASN A 272 4.66 -36.67 -6.73
C ASN A 272 3.43 -36.86 -7.65
N GLY A 273 3.56 -36.63 -8.97
CA GLY A 273 2.47 -36.67 -9.95
C GLY A 273 1.99 -35.28 -10.44
N SER A 274 0.87 -35.25 -11.17
CA SER A 274 0.35 -34.08 -11.90
C SER A 274 0.01 -32.85 -11.04
N THR A 275 -0.13 -33.03 -9.72
CA THR A 275 -0.32 -31.92 -8.77
C THR A 275 0.93 -31.07 -8.56
N TYR A 276 2.11 -31.61 -8.88
CA TYR A 276 3.41 -30.95 -8.97
C TYR A 276 3.82 -30.15 -7.72
N ARG A 277 3.88 -30.82 -6.56
CA ARG A 277 4.08 -30.18 -5.24
C ARG A 277 5.38 -30.52 -4.53
N LYS A 278 5.89 -31.73 -4.74
CA LYS A 278 7.13 -32.22 -4.13
C LYS A 278 8.04 -32.72 -5.22
N TRP A 279 9.34 -32.50 -5.03
CA TRP A 279 10.39 -32.97 -5.92
C TRP A 279 11.48 -33.65 -5.11
N ASN A 280 12.14 -34.64 -5.72
CA ASN A 280 13.29 -35.36 -5.19
C ASN A 280 14.21 -35.65 -6.37
N LEU A 281 15.42 -35.10 -6.36
CA LEU A 281 16.35 -35.16 -7.49
C LEU A 281 17.66 -35.85 -7.09
N THR A 282 18.35 -36.40 -8.08
CA THR A 282 19.65 -37.05 -7.89
C THR A 282 20.77 -36.03 -7.76
N LEU A 283 21.93 -36.45 -7.25
CA LEU A 283 23.10 -35.56 -7.11
C LEU A 283 23.63 -35.06 -8.47
N PRO A 284 23.75 -35.90 -9.53
CA PRO A 284 24.15 -35.41 -10.86
C PRO A 284 23.20 -34.34 -11.38
N GLN A 285 21.88 -34.55 -11.33
CA GLN A 285 20.88 -33.55 -11.73
C GLN A 285 21.06 -32.21 -10.99
N MET A 286 21.34 -32.27 -9.69
CA MET A 286 21.58 -31.06 -8.87
C MET A 286 22.89 -30.36 -9.23
N ALA A 287 23.96 -31.11 -9.47
CA ALA A 287 25.26 -30.58 -9.87
C ALA A 287 25.20 -29.87 -11.22
N THR A 288 24.58 -30.50 -12.22
CA THR A 288 24.39 -29.92 -13.56
C THR A 288 23.57 -28.63 -13.49
N MET A 289 22.44 -28.62 -12.77
CA MET A 289 21.63 -27.40 -12.60
C MET A 289 22.36 -26.30 -11.82
N TYR A 290 23.18 -26.65 -10.82
CA TYR A 290 23.98 -25.69 -10.06
C TYR A 290 24.98 -24.98 -10.99
N ARG A 291 25.69 -25.76 -11.82
CA ARG A 291 26.62 -25.26 -12.84
C ARG A 291 25.94 -24.31 -13.83
N LEU A 292 24.80 -24.71 -14.41
CA LEU A 292 24.02 -23.89 -15.35
C LEU A 292 23.49 -22.59 -14.71
N ALA A 293 23.27 -22.58 -13.39
CA ALA A 293 22.77 -21.42 -12.66
C ALA A 293 23.86 -20.42 -12.19
N ASN A 294 25.14 -20.77 -12.28
CA ASN A 294 26.25 -20.03 -11.65
C ASN A 294 26.24 -18.51 -11.92
N GLN A 295 25.86 -18.09 -13.13
CA GLN A 295 25.78 -16.66 -13.49
C GLN A 295 24.84 -15.84 -12.60
N LEU A 296 23.80 -16.46 -12.03
CA LEU A 296 22.83 -15.79 -11.16
C LEU A 296 23.16 -15.95 -9.67
N LEU A 297 23.98 -16.93 -9.31
CA LEU A 297 24.33 -17.24 -7.94
C LEU A 297 25.40 -16.30 -7.40
N THR A 298 25.61 -16.43 -6.09
CA THR A 298 26.68 -15.74 -5.37
C THR A 298 27.83 -16.71 -5.19
N ASP A 299 29.05 -16.18 -5.21
CA ASP A 299 30.26 -16.97 -4.95
C ASP A 299 30.57 -17.07 -3.45
N LEU A 300 29.80 -16.37 -2.61
CA LEU A 300 29.94 -16.38 -1.16
C LEU A 300 29.55 -17.74 -0.57
N VAL A 301 30.49 -18.36 0.13
CA VAL A 301 30.31 -19.61 0.88
C VAL A 301 29.93 -19.37 2.34
N ASP A 302 30.32 -18.23 2.91
CA ASP A 302 30.16 -17.89 4.32
C ASP A 302 29.27 -16.65 4.52
N ASP A 303 28.42 -16.71 5.54
CA ASP A 303 27.55 -15.62 5.96
C ASP A 303 28.31 -14.50 6.69
N ASN A 304 29.57 -14.73 7.10
CA ASN A 304 30.44 -13.71 7.69
C ASN A 304 30.61 -12.45 6.80
N PHE A 305 30.48 -12.58 5.48
CA PHE A 305 30.46 -11.42 4.57
C PHE A 305 29.37 -10.40 4.92
N PHE A 306 28.25 -10.85 5.51
CA PHE A 306 27.13 -10.00 5.91
C PHE A 306 27.28 -9.39 7.31
N TYR A 307 28.48 -9.38 7.90
CA TYR A 307 28.73 -8.66 9.15
C TYR A 307 28.32 -7.18 9.00
N LEU A 308 27.49 -6.69 9.94
CA LEU A 308 26.80 -5.40 9.88
C LEU A 308 25.87 -5.18 8.67
N PHE A 309 25.80 -6.11 7.73
CA PHE A 309 24.99 -6.05 6.51
C PHE A 309 23.85 -7.08 6.50
N ASP A 310 23.44 -7.51 7.70
CA ASP A 310 22.38 -8.46 7.95
C ASP A 310 21.07 -7.75 8.40
N PRO A 311 19.92 -8.44 8.42
CA PRO A 311 18.67 -7.84 8.84
C PRO A 311 18.70 -7.26 10.25
N LYS A 312 19.43 -7.85 11.20
CA LYS A 312 19.46 -7.39 12.60
C LYS A 312 20.19 -6.07 12.73
N SER A 313 21.36 -5.97 12.10
CA SER A 313 22.12 -4.72 12.03
C SER A 313 21.31 -3.60 11.38
N PHE A 314 20.56 -3.88 10.31
CA PHE A 314 19.67 -2.87 9.71
C PHE A 314 18.48 -2.49 10.58
N PHE A 315 17.94 -3.39 11.40
CA PHE A 315 16.86 -3.06 12.34
C PHE A 315 17.38 -2.14 13.44
N THR A 316 18.57 -2.43 13.97
CA THR A 316 19.27 -1.60 14.97
C THR A 316 19.62 -0.23 14.41
N ALA A 317 20.21 -0.17 13.21
CA ALA A 317 20.48 1.10 12.52
C ALA A 317 19.21 1.94 12.36
N LYS A 318 18.09 1.30 11.98
CA LYS A 318 16.79 1.98 11.89
C LYS A 318 16.29 2.48 13.25
N ALA A 319 16.43 1.70 14.32
CA ALA A 319 15.96 2.05 15.66
C ALA A 319 16.72 3.26 16.21
N LEU A 320 18.04 3.28 16.02
CA LEU A 320 18.96 4.34 16.47
C LEU A 320 19.02 5.56 15.53
N ASN A 321 18.27 5.58 14.43
CA ASN A 321 18.35 6.62 13.39
C ASN A 321 19.78 6.79 12.81
N MET A 322 20.51 5.69 12.66
CA MET A 322 21.85 5.63 12.08
C MET A 322 21.83 4.97 10.70
N ALA A 323 22.89 5.16 9.93
CA ALA A 323 23.01 4.60 8.59
C ALA A 323 24.40 3.99 8.40
N ILE A 324 24.41 2.71 8.01
CA ILE A 324 25.63 1.99 7.64
C ILE A 324 26.05 2.45 6.23
N PRO A 325 27.34 2.64 5.96
CA PRO A 325 27.83 2.86 4.59
C PRO A 325 27.31 1.78 3.63
N GLY A 326 26.77 2.18 2.47
CA GLY A 326 26.14 1.24 1.53
C GLY A 326 24.76 0.70 1.95
N GLY A 327 24.34 0.89 3.21
CA GLY A 327 23.06 0.44 3.75
C GLY A 327 21.87 1.40 3.53
N PRO A 328 20.65 0.98 3.91
CA PRO A 328 19.44 1.77 3.75
C PRO A 328 19.28 2.85 4.85
N LYS A 329 18.73 4.02 4.46
CA LYS A 329 18.36 5.12 5.39
C LYS A 329 16.87 5.12 5.71
N PHE A 330 16.50 5.42 6.95
CA PHE A 330 15.11 5.42 7.43
C PHE A 330 14.70 6.74 8.07
N GLU A 331 13.40 6.86 8.34
CA GLU A 331 12.86 7.91 9.21
C GLU A 331 13.14 7.54 10.68
N PRO A 332 13.43 8.53 11.55
CA PRO A 332 13.58 8.32 12.99
C PRO A 332 12.34 7.62 13.57
N LEU A 333 12.58 6.62 14.44
CA LEU A 333 11.50 5.88 15.10
C LEU A 333 10.84 6.74 16.18
N ILE A 334 11.67 7.37 17.01
CA ILE A 334 11.26 8.34 18.04
C ILE A 334 11.58 9.72 17.47
N LYS A 335 10.55 10.55 17.29
CA LYS A 335 10.67 11.88 16.64
C LYS A 335 10.82 13.04 17.61
N ASP A 336 10.49 12.81 18.88
CA ASP A 336 10.37 13.86 19.90
C ASP A 336 11.66 14.03 20.73
N HIS A 337 12.70 13.23 20.47
CA HIS A 337 14.01 13.46 21.06
C HIS A 337 14.75 14.49 20.20
N ASN A 338 14.60 15.76 20.54
CA ASN A 338 15.54 16.76 20.05
C ASN A 338 16.90 16.46 20.69
N VAL A 339 17.93 16.32 19.87
CA VAL A 339 19.32 16.20 20.35
C VAL A 339 19.74 17.46 21.14
N GLY A 340 19.07 18.60 20.92
CA GLY A 340 19.25 19.81 21.69
C GLY A 340 18.55 19.84 23.06
N ASP A 341 17.74 18.83 23.38
CA ASP A 341 17.13 18.64 24.71
C ASP A 341 17.88 17.54 25.50
N GLU A 342 19.06 17.06 25.04
CA GLU A 342 19.96 16.31 25.91
C GLU A 342 20.51 17.29 26.95
N ASP A 343 20.01 17.20 28.18
CA ASP A 343 20.48 18.01 29.30
C ASP A 343 22.01 17.91 29.43
N TRP A 344 22.67 19.05 29.65
CA TRP A 344 24.08 19.07 29.97
C TRP A 344 24.28 18.29 31.27
N ASN A 345 24.89 17.11 31.14
CA ASN A 345 25.13 16.19 32.24
C ASN A 345 26.63 16.12 32.52
N GLU A 346 26.99 15.84 33.77
CA GLU A 346 28.38 15.72 34.21
C GLU A 346 29.18 14.68 33.39
N PHE A 347 28.50 13.65 32.88
CA PHE A 347 29.09 12.58 32.08
C PHE A 347 29.45 12.99 30.64
N ASN A 348 28.81 14.03 30.10
CA ASN A 348 29.03 14.49 28.73
C ASN A 348 29.98 15.69 28.65
N ASP A 349 30.67 16.04 29.75
CA ASP A 349 31.66 17.10 29.79
C ASP A 349 32.90 16.73 28.95
N ILE A 350 33.22 17.59 27.98
CA ILE A 350 34.35 17.40 27.06
C ILE A 350 35.69 17.28 27.78
N ASN A 351 35.85 17.92 28.95
CA ASN A 351 37.09 17.87 29.72
C ASN A 351 37.32 16.53 30.43
N LYS A 352 36.26 15.74 30.63
CA LYS A 352 36.30 14.44 31.32
C LYS A 352 36.40 13.25 30.35
N ILE A 353 36.27 13.48 29.04
CA ILE A 353 36.24 12.42 28.02
C ILE A 353 37.57 12.34 27.27
N ILE A 354 38.27 11.21 27.38
CA ILE A 354 39.49 10.95 26.61
C ILE A 354 39.12 10.43 25.22
N ILE A 355 39.24 11.28 24.19
CA ILE A 355 39.00 10.89 22.79
C ILE A 355 40.30 10.37 22.17
N ARG A 356 40.56 9.07 22.28
CA ARG A 356 41.69 8.43 21.56
C ARG A 356 41.34 8.06 20.12
N GLN A 357 40.14 7.49 19.94
CA GLN A 357 39.60 7.11 18.65
C GLN A 357 38.13 7.51 18.60
N PRO A 358 37.64 8.07 17.48
CA PRO A 358 36.25 8.48 17.39
C PRO A 358 35.34 7.25 17.36
N ILE A 359 34.27 7.27 18.17
CA ILE A 359 33.26 6.21 18.18
C ILE A 359 32.48 6.27 16.86
N ARG A 360 32.75 5.31 15.97
CA ARG A 360 32.10 5.20 14.66
C ARG A 360 30.67 4.68 14.76
N THR A 361 29.88 4.94 13.71
CA THR A 361 28.50 4.43 13.59
C THR A 361 28.42 2.91 13.64
N GLU A 362 29.43 2.24 13.10
CA GLU A 362 29.54 0.79 13.04
C GLU A 362 29.67 0.19 14.45
N TYR A 363 30.41 0.84 15.36
CA TYR A 363 30.53 0.41 16.75
C TYR A 363 29.20 0.51 17.49
N ARG A 364 28.47 1.61 17.24
CA ARG A 364 27.13 1.82 17.80
C ARG A 364 26.09 0.81 17.31
N ILE A 365 26.32 0.15 16.19
CA ILE A 365 25.42 -0.89 15.67
C ILE A 365 25.91 -2.28 16.09
N ALA A 366 27.22 -2.53 16.08
CA ALA A 366 27.83 -3.78 16.52
C ALA A 366 27.54 -4.05 18.01
N PHE A 367 27.71 -3.02 18.84
CA PHE A 367 27.51 -3.09 20.29
C PHE A 367 26.47 -2.04 20.74
N PRO A 368 25.18 -2.28 20.45
CA PRO A 368 24.16 -1.23 20.55
C PRO A 368 23.86 -0.79 21.98
N TYR A 369 24.09 -1.65 22.97
CA TYR A 369 23.87 -1.34 24.39
C TYR A 369 25.05 -0.60 25.04
N LEU A 370 26.26 -0.69 24.46
CA LEU A 370 27.47 -0.10 25.05
C LEU A 370 27.66 1.36 24.63
N TYR A 371 27.47 1.67 23.35
CA TYR A 371 27.82 2.97 22.77
C TYR A 371 26.62 3.90 22.52
N ASN A 372 25.42 3.56 22.99
CA ASN A 372 24.22 4.39 22.80
C ASN A 372 23.46 4.61 24.10
N ASN A 373 22.98 5.84 24.28
CA ASN A 373 21.98 6.17 25.29
C ASN A 373 20.60 5.70 24.81
N MET A 374 19.80 5.15 25.71
CA MET A 374 18.43 4.67 25.44
C MET A 374 18.28 3.78 24.18
N PRO A 375 18.92 2.59 24.13
CA PRO A 375 18.84 1.68 22.99
C PRO A 375 17.47 0.99 22.88
N ASN A 376 16.44 1.76 22.54
CA ASN A 376 15.06 1.29 22.44
C ASN A 376 14.82 0.56 21.11
N PHE A 377 14.15 -0.59 21.17
CA PHE A 377 13.79 -1.42 19.99
C PHE A 377 14.98 -1.90 19.15
N VAL A 378 16.19 -1.91 19.72
CA VAL A 378 17.38 -2.47 19.06
C VAL A 378 17.30 -3.99 19.00
N HIS A 379 18.06 -4.58 18.08
CA HIS A 379 18.21 -6.02 17.95
C HIS A 379 19.69 -6.39 18.07
N LEU A 380 19.98 -7.47 18.80
CA LEU A 380 21.31 -8.06 18.79
C LEU A 380 21.59 -8.70 17.42
N SER A 381 22.73 -8.35 16.85
CA SER A 381 23.28 -8.94 15.62
C SER A 381 24.00 -10.25 15.95
N TRP A 382 24.08 -11.12 14.95
CA TRP A 382 24.94 -12.31 15.04
C TRP A 382 26.40 -11.87 14.98
N TYR A 383 27.24 -12.40 15.87
CA TYR A 383 28.62 -11.92 16.02
C TYR A 383 29.55 -12.48 14.94
N HIS A 384 29.66 -13.81 14.84
CA HIS A 384 30.59 -14.48 13.93
C HIS A 384 30.18 -15.93 13.71
N THR A 385 30.36 -16.45 12.49
CA THR A 385 30.33 -17.89 12.18
C THR A 385 31.77 -18.41 12.04
N PRO A 386 32.08 -19.69 12.33
CA PRO A 386 33.39 -20.25 12.01
C PRO A 386 33.69 -20.08 10.52
N ASN A 387 34.87 -19.57 10.17
CA ASN A 387 35.24 -19.31 8.78
C ASN A 387 35.24 -20.61 7.97
N VAL A 388 34.39 -20.67 6.95
CA VAL A 388 34.32 -21.81 6.03
C VAL A 388 35.46 -21.71 5.02
N VAL A 389 36.45 -22.59 5.16
CA VAL A 389 37.63 -22.70 4.27
C VAL A 389 37.42 -23.78 3.20
N TYR A 390 36.43 -23.56 2.34
CA TYR A 390 36.15 -24.46 1.22
C TYR A 390 36.90 -24.03 -0.04
N ILE A 391 37.62 -24.98 -0.65
CA ILE A 391 38.34 -24.79 -1.91
C ILE A 391 37.51 -25.42 -3.03
N LYS A 392 37.20 -24.63 -4.05
CA LYS A 392 36.49 -25.10 -5.25
C LYS A 392 37.49 -25.69 -6.22
N THR A 393 37.23 -26.91 -6.66
CA THR A 393 37.98 -27.57 -7.72
C THR A 393 37.54 -27.02 -9.07
N GLU A 394 38.44 -26.36 -9.79
CA GLU A 394 38.15 -25.84 -11.15
C GLU A 394 38.41 -26.90 -12.24
N ASP A 395 39.36 -27.81 -12.00
CA ASP A 395 39.74 -28.88 -12.92
C ASP A 395 39.15 -30.23 -12.45
N PRO A 396 38.25 -30.86 -13.24
CA PRO A 396 37.67 -32.15 -12.90
C PRO A 396 38.64 -33.32 -13.05
N ASP A 397 39.79 -33.14 -13.72
CA ASP A 397 40.79 -34.21 -13.91
C ASP A 397 41.57 -34.51 -12.62
N LEU A 398 41.56 -33.59 -11.65
CA LEU A 398 42.18 -33.78 -10.35
C LEU A 398 41.33 -34.70 -9.44
N PRO A 399 41.96 -35.55 -8.60
CA PRO A 399 41.23 -36.39 -7.64
C PRO A 399 40.31 -35.57 -6.73
N ALA A 400 39.20 -36.15 -6.26
CA ALA A 400 38.27 -35.41 -5.38
C ALA A 400 38.89 -34.97 -4.04
N PHE A 401 39.83 -35.76 -3.52
CA PHE A 401 40.62 -35.43 -2.34
C PHE A 401 42.09 -35.28 -2.74
N TYR A 402 42.58 -34.05 -2.76
CA TYR A 402 43.98 -33.74 -3.04
C TYR A 402 44.45 -32.56 -2.18
N PHE A 403 45.77 -32.45 -2.04
CA PHE A 403 46.39 -31.33 -1.35
C PHE A 403 46.49 -30.14 -2.30
N ASP A 404 45.50 -29.24 -2.24
CA ASP A 404 45.42 -28.07 -3.10
C ASP A 404 46.58 -27.09 -2.85
N PRO A 405 47.16 -26.45 -3.89
CA PRO A 405 48.25 -25.48 -3.74
C PRO A 405 47.93 -24.27 -2.84
N LEU A 406 46.66 -23.95 -2.60
CA LEU A 406 46.22 -22.90 -1.67
C LEU A 406 46.35 -23.33 -0.20
N ILE A 407 46.50 -24.63 0.09
CA ILE A 407 46.67 -25.13 1.45
C ILE A 407 48.13 -24.96 1.87
N ASN A 408 48.35 -24.38 3.05
CA ASN A 408 49.68 -24.26 3.62
C ASN A 408 50.26 -25.65 3.94
N PRO A 409 51.50 -25.97 3.52
CA PRO A 409 52.10 -27.27 3.79
C PRO A 409 52.33 -27.47 5.29
N ILE A 410 52.08 -28.70 5.76
CA ILE A 410 52.32 -29.08 7.15
C ILE A 410 53.82 -29.34 7.31
N ALA A 411 54.53 -28.40 7.93
CA ALA A 411 55.94 -28.57 8.28
C ALA A 411 56.06 -29.25 9.66
N HIS A 412 56.23 -30.57 9.70
CA HIS A 412 56.48 -31.27 10.95
C HIS A 412 57.91 -30.98 11.44
N ARG A 413 58.06 -30.07 12.41
CA ARG A 413 59.34 -29.68 13.02
C ARG A 413 59.34 -29.96 14.53
N ASN A 414 59.22 -31.23 14.91
CA ASN A 414 59.49 -31.66 16.28
C ASN A 414 60.87 -32.33 16.35
N ALA A 415 61.77 -31.77 17.16
CA ALA A 415 63.13 -32.28 17.34
C ALA A 415 63.23 -33.44 18.36
N VAL A 416 62.21 -33.57 19.23
CA VAL A 416 62.09 -34.67 20.18
C VAL A 416 60.91 -35.51 19.73
N LYS A 417 61.17 -36.75 19.29
CA LYS A 417 60.11 -37.74 19.14
C LYS A 417 59.55 -38.00 20.53
N THR A 418 58.31 -37.64 20.80
CA THR A 418 57.57 -38.21 21.93
C THR A 418 57.63 -39.72 21.75
N ILE A 419 58.11 -40.46 22.74
CA ILE A 419 58.10 -41.93 22.68
C ILE A 419 56.62 -42.33 22.74
N GLU A 420 55.99 -42.47 21.58
CA GLU A 420 54.79 -43.29 21.49
C GLU A 420 55.21 -44.67 21.98
N ILE A 421 54.45 -45.24 22.91
CA ILE A 421 54.69 -46.60 23.41
C ILE A 421 54.41 -47.53 22.23
N GLU A 422 55.42 -47.76 21.39
CA GLU A 422 55.46 -48.87 20.47
C GLU A 422 55.43 -50.12 21.35
N ILE A 423 54.26 -50.73 21.46
CA ILE A 423 54.14 -52.08 22.03
C ILE A 423 54.94 -52.96 21.07
N GLU A 424 56.14 -53.39 21.48
CA GLU A 424 56.87 -54.44 20.77
C GLU A 424 55.91 -55.62 20.67
N MET A 425 55.53 -55.96 19.43
CA MET A 425 54.60 -57.04 19.15
C MET A 425 55.32 -58.35 19.49
N ASP A 426 55.28 -58.78 20.74
CA ASP A 426 55.38 -60.20 21.04
C ASP A 426 54.29 -60.89 20.20
N GLU A 427 54.64 -61.96 19.49
CA GLU A 427 53.88 -62.64 18.43
C GLU A 427 52.49 -63.21 18.86
N GLU A 428 51.96 -62.80 20.02
CA GLU A 428 50.75 -63.30 20.66
C GLU A 428 49.45 -62.60 20.18
N PHE A 429 49.53 -61.38 19.62
CA PHE A 429 48.35 -60.65 19.14
C PHE A 429 48.31 -60.53 17.60
N THR A 430 47.52 -61.41 16.97
CA THR A 430 47.16 -61.32 15.55
C THR A 430 45.67 -61.03 15.38
N LEU A 431 45.31 -60.14 14.46
CA LEU A 431 43.91 -59.97 14.06
C LEU A 431 43.41 -61.25 13.37
N PRO A 432 42.16 -61.69 13.62
CA PRO A 432 41.57 -62.81 12.87
C PRO A 432 41.57 -62.52 11.36
N GLU A 433 41.76 -63.56 10.54
CA GLU A 433 41.84 -63.42 9.06
C GLU A 433 40.58 -62.77 8.42
N GLU A 434 39.44 -62.86 9.11
CA GLU A 434 38.17 -62.25 8.70
C GLU A 434 38.14 -60.72 8.91
N VAL A 435 39.09 -60.16 9.67
CA VAL A 435 39.11 -58.73 10.02
C VAL A 435 39.91 -57.96 8.99
N GLN A 436 39.20 -57.22 8.15
CA GLN A 436 39.74 -56.25 7.21
C GLN A 436 39.22 -54.84 7.52
N PRO A 437 39.83 -53.77 6.96
CA PRO A 437 39.24 -52.45 7.01
C PRO A 437 37.81 -52.47 6.45
N PHE A 438 36.88 -51.80 7.14
CA PHE A 438 35.44 -51.92 6.90
C PHE A 438 34.97 -51.75 5.44
N LEU A 439 35.65 -50.92 4.64
CA LEU A 439 35.22 -50.49 3.31
C LEU A 439 36.31 -50.75 2.25
N THR A 440 37.03 -51.87 2.36
CA THR A 440 38.14 -52.22 1.46
C THR A 440 37.69 -52.34 -0.01
N ASP A 441 36.48 -52.84 -0.26
CA ASP A 441 35.94 -53.02 -1.61
C ASP A 441 35.49 -51.72 -2.30
N THR A 442 35.25 -50.64 -1.54
CA THR A 442 34.73 -49.39 -2.10
C THR A 442 35.85 -48.38 -2.32
N PRO A 443 35.93 -47.73 -3.50
CA PRO A 443 36.96 -46.73 -3.76
C PRO A 443 36.77 -45.49 -2.89
N LEU A 444 37.88 -44.80 -2.58
CA LEU A 444 37.87 -43.60 -1.73
C LEU A 444 37.01 -42.45 -2.31
N TYR A 445 37.03 -42.30 -3.63
CA TYR A 445 36.21 -41.32 -4.34
C TYR A 445 35.68 -41.90 -5.65
N THR A 446 34.65 -41.25 -6.17
CA THR A 446 34.00 -41.51 -7.47
C THR A 446 33.92 -40.19 -8.22
N ASP A 447 33.56 -40.22 -9.50
CA ASP A 447 33.42 -39.03 -10.36
C ASP A 447 32.41 -38.01 -9.79
N ASN A 448 31.43 -38.49 -9.02
CA ASN A 448 30.40 -37.64 -8.41
C ASN A 448 30.78 -37.10 -7.02
N THR A 449 31.89 -37.54 -6.44
CA THR A 449 32.27 -37.18 -5.06
C THR A 449 32.60 -35.69 -4.95
N ALA A 450 33.41 -35.14 -5.85
CA ALA A 450 33.77 -33.72 -5.84
C ALA A 450 32.54 -32.81 -6.04
N ASN A 451 31.66 -33.17 -6.98
CA ASN A 451 30.39 -32.49 -7.23
C ASN A 451 29.46 -32.54 -6.00
N GLY A 452 29.38 -33.68 -5.32
CA GLY A 452 28.62 -33.84 -4.08
C GLY A 452 29.13 -32.93 -2.95
N ILE A 453 30.44 -32.82 -2.79
CA ILE A 453 31.08 -31.91 -1.82
C ILE A 453 30.79 -30.45 -2.19
N SER A 454 30.87 -30.09 -3.48
CA SER A 454 30.55 -28.73 -3.95
C SER A 454 29.11 -28.33 -3.67
N LEU A 455 28.15 -29.25 -3.86
CA LEU A 455 26.75 -29.02 -3.53
C LEU A 455 26.49 -28.77 -2.05
N LEU A 456 27.33 -29.29 -1.15
CA LEU A 456 27.20 -29.11 0.29
C LEU A 456 27.32 -27.63 0.68
N TRP A 457 28.20 -26.88 0.01
CA TRP A 457 28.39 -25.43 0.19
C TRP A 457 27.66 -24.57 -0.85
N ALA A 458 26.75 -25.16 -1.62
CA ALA A 458 25.96 -24.40 -2.58
C ALA A 458 24.86 -23.57 -1.88
N PRO A 459 24.47 -22.40 -2.43
CA PRO A 459 23.37 -21.63 -1.89
C PRO A 459 22.04 -22.39 -1.95
N ARG A 460 21.16 -22.19 -0.97
CA ARG A 460 19.75 -22.65 -1.09
C ARG A 460 19.15 -22.11 -2.40
N PRO A 461 18.62 -22.95 -3.30
CA PRO A 461 18.10 -24.31 -3.05
C PRO A 461 19.03 -25.49 -3.40
N PHE A 462 20.26 -25.27 -3.86
CA PHE A 462 21.11 -26.30 -4.46
C PHE A 462 21.73 -27.28 -3.45
N ASN A 463 21.83 -26.89 -2.18
CA ASN A 463 22.28 -27.75 -1.08
C ASN A 463 21.23 -28.77 -0.58
N MET A 464 20.11 -28.93 -1.28
CA MET A 464 19.02 -29.83 -0.89
C MET A 464 18.68 -30.81 -2.02
N ARG A 465 18.60 -32.11 -1.71
CA ARG A 465 18.19 -33.15 -2.69
C ARG A 465 16.68 -33.23 -2.93
N SER A 466 15.89 -32.85 -1.94
CA SER A 466 14.42 -32.87 -2.03
C SER A 466 13.82 -31.60 -1.44
N GLY A 467 12.68 -31.19 -1.99
CA GLY A 467 11.98 -30.01 -1.52
C GLY A 467 10.52 -29.94 -1.96
N ARG A 468 9.90 -28.80 -1.66
CA ARG A 468 8.57 -28.46 -2.17
C ARG A 468 8.70 -27.56 -3.39
N CYS A 469 7.86 -27.79 -4.40
CA CYS A 469 7.71 -26.86 -5.50
C CYS A 469 7.23 -25.51 -4.94
N ARG A 470 7.78 -24.42 -5.48
CA ARG A 470 7.38 -23.06 -5.12
C ARG A 470 6.62 -22.45 -6.29
N ARG A 471 5.89 -21.37 -6.03
CA ARG A 471 5.32 -20.61 -7.14
C ARG A 471 6.42 -19.84 -7.83
N ALA A 472 6.38 -19.73 -9.16
CA ALA A 472 7.36 -18.95 -9.93
C ALA A 472 7.55 -17.53 -9.35
N ILE A 473 6.46 -16.89 -8.92
CA ILE A 473 6.50 -15.54 -8.33
C ILE A 473 7.23 -15.46 -6.97
N ASP A 474 7.30 -16.57 -6.24
CA ASP A 474 7.89 -16.61 -4.90
C ASP A 474 9.42 -16.77 -4.93
N ILE A 475 10.02 -17.04 -6.11
CA ILE A 475 11.46 -17.21 -6.32
C ILE A 475 12.09 -15.88 -6.74
N PRO A 476 12.96 -15.26 -5.92
CA PRO A 476 13.60 -14.01 -6.27
C PRO A 476 15.02 -14.19 -6.84
N LEU A 477 15.13 -14.25 -8.15
CA LEU A 477 16.40 -14.49 -8.86
C LEU A 477 17.52 -13.49 -8.48
N VAL A 478 17.19 -12.20 -8.39
CA VAL A 478 18.19 -11.12 -8.17
C VAL A 478 18.33 -10.68 -6.72
N LYS A 479 17.76 -11.43 -5.76
CA LYS A 479 17.73 -11.00 -4.36
C LYS A 479 19.10 -10.97 -3.71
N GLN A 480 19.97 -11.92 -4.04
CA GLN A 480 21.30 -11.97 -3.43
C GLN A 480 22.16 -10.79 -3.88
N TRP A 481 22.06 -10.39 -5.16
CA TRP A 481 22.88 -9.31 -5.72
C TRP A 481 22.77 -8.01 -4.93
N TYR A 482 21.57 -7.57 -4.56
CA TYR A 482 21.41 -6.34 -3.78
C TYR A 482 21.51 -6.55 -2.27
N LYS A 483 21.54 -7.80 -1.79
CA LYS A 483 21.86 -8.10 -0.38
C LYS A 483 23.35 -7.99 -0.11
N GLU A 484 24.17 -8.09 -1.14
CA GLU A 484 25.61 -7.85 -1.07
C GLU A 484 25.94 -6.36 -1.21
N HIS A 485 27.19 -6.02 -0.89
CA HIS A 485 27.70 -4.67 -1.11
C HIS A 485 27.76 -4.33 -2.60
N CYS A 486 27.45 -3.08 -2.94
CA CYS A 486 27.56 -2.63 -4.32
C CYS A 486 29.05 -2.51 -4.72
N PRO A 487 29.48 -3.06 -5.88
CA PRO A 487 30.85 -2.92 -6.36
C PRO A 487 31.32 -1.45 -6.43
N PRO A 488 32.57 -1.14 -5.99
CA PRO A 488 33.04 0.25 -5.80
C PRO A 488 33.07 1.08 -7.10
N GLY A 489 33.28 0.44 -8.26
CA GLY A 489 33.33 1.10 -9.57
C GLY A 489 31.97 1.49 -10.18
N HIS A 490 30.84 1.14 -9.55
CA HIS A 490 29.52 1.47 -10.09
C HIS A 490 29.11 2.92 -9.81
N PRO A 491 28.34 3.57 -10.72
CA PRO A 491 27.96 4.96 -10.57
C PRO A 491 26.92 5.16 -9.46
N VAL A 492 26.81 6.40 -8.97
CA VAL A 492 25.91 6.81 -7.87
C VAL A 492 24.46 6.34 -8.08
N LYS A 493 23.97 6.40 -9.33
CA LYS A 493 22.63 5.93 -9.71
C LYS A 493 22.36 4.48 -9.27
N VAL A 494 23.34 3.59 -9.45
CA VAL A 494 23.23 2.16 -9.11
C VAL A 494 23.37 1.97 -7.61
N ARG A 495 24.35 2.64 -6.97
CA ARG A 495 24.54 2.59 -5.51
C ARG A 495 23.27 2.99 -4.75
N VAL A 496 22.56 4.03 -5.21
CA VAL A 496 21.26 4.45 -4.64
C VAL A 496 20.17 3.39 -4.87
N SER A 497 20.17 2.71 -6.01
CA SER A 497 19.22 1.63 -6.28
C SER A 497 19.45 0.40 -5.39
N TYR A 498 20.71 0.02 -5.13
CA TYR A 498 21.04 -1.01 -4.13
C TYR A 498 20.49 -0.63 -2.74
N GLN A 499 20.77 0.58 -2.27
CA GLN A 499 20.27 1.08 -0.98
C GLN A 499 18.74 1.06 -0.89
N LYS A 500 18.02 1.43 -1.97
CA LYS A 500 16.55 1.41 -2.01
C LYS A 500 15.98 -0.01 -2.00
N LEU A 501 16.60 -0.94 -2.72
CA LEU A 501 16.19 -2.35 -2.72
C LEU A 501 16.41 -2.99 -1.35
N LEU A 502 17.55 -2.73 -0.71
CA LEU A 502 17.82 -3.08 0.69
C LEU A 502 16.77 -2.47 1.61
N LYS A 503 16.43 -1.19 1.45
CA LYS A 503 15.38 -0.54 2.24
C LYS A 503 14.03 -1.26 2.11
N TYR A 504 13.64 -1.68 0.91
CA TYR A 504 12.41 -2.46 0.72
C TYR A 504 12.49 -3.84 1.36
N TYR A 505 13.64 -4.51 1.26
CA TYR A 505 13.88 -5.80 1.90
C TYR A 505 13.76 -5.72 3.43
N VAL A 506 14.44 -4.75 4.06
CA VAL A 506 14.41 -4.53 5.50
C VAL A 506 13.01 -4.16 5.97
N LEU A 507 12.28 -3.28 5.25
CA LEU A 507 10.90 -2.93 5.62
C LEU A 507 9.94 -4.11 5.52
N ASN A 508 10.14 -5.03 4.56
CA ASN A 508 9.35 -6.24 4.45
C ASN A 508 9.64 -7.20 5.60
N ALA A 509 10.91 -7.37 5.99
CA ALA A 509 11.32 -8.21 7.10
C ALA A 509 10.83 -7.67 8.46
N LEU A 510 10.97 -6.36 8.69
CA LEU A 510 10.59 -5.70 9.95
C LEU A 510 9.08 -5.69 10.19
N LYS A 511 8.28 -5.45 9.12
CA LYS A 511 6.81 -5.41 9.20
C LYS A 511 6.17 -6.78 8.99
N HIS A 512 6.97 -7.84 8.94
CA HIS A 512 6.45 -9.19 8.83
C HIS A 512 5.65 -9.53 10.10
N ARG A 513 4.44 -10.06 9.88
CA ARG A 513 3.57 -10.62 10.92
C ARG A 513 3.20 -12.01 10.46
N ARG A 514 3.25 -12.98 11.38
CA ARG A 514 2.84 -14.36 11.07
C ARG A 514 1.41 -14.33 10.50
N PRO A 515 1.13 -14.99 9.36
CA PRO A 515 -0.21 -15.05 8.81
C PRO A 515 -1.18 -15.60 9.85
N LYS A 516 -2.26 -14.86 10.14
CA LYS A 516 -3.30 -15.36 11.05
C LYS A 516 -3.98 -16.58 10.40
N PRO A 517 -4.32 -17.64 11.15
CA PRO A 517 -5.13 -18.72 10.61
C PRO A 517 -6.47 -18.15 10.15
N GLN A 518 -6.90 -18.51 8.94
CA GLN A 518 -8.15 -18.05 8.32
C GLN A 518 -8.85 -19.24 7.66
N LYS A 519 -10.18 -19.19 7.58
CA LYS A 519 -10.96 -20.18 6.81
C LYS A 519 -10.56 -20.07 5.33
N LYS A 520 -10.10 -21.17 4.74
CA LYS A 520 -9.71 -21.20 3.32
C LYS A 520 -10.96 -20.97 2.46
N ARG A 521 -10.94 -19.91 1.65
CA ARG A 521 -12.01 -19.57 0.69
C ARG A 521 -11.49 -19.82 -0.72
N TYR A 522 -12.02 -20.84 -1.39
CA TYR A 522 -11.60 -21.24 -2.73
C TYR A 522 -12.56 -20.70 -3.79
N LEU A 523 -12.33 -19.46 -4.24
CA LEU A 523 -13.23 -18.76 -5.17
C LEU A 523 -13.53 -19.57 -6.44
N PHE A 524 -12.51 -20.08 -7.12
CA PHE A 524 -12.69 -20.81 -8.38
C PHE A 524 -13.31 -22.20 -8.20
N ARG A 525 -13.11 -22.85 -7.04
CA ARG A 525 -13.84 -24.09 -6.73
C ARG A 525 -15.33 -23.81 -6.54
N SER A 526 -15.66 -22.71 -5.87
CA SER A 526 -17.05 -22.27 -5.71
C SER A 526 -17.68 -21.91 -7.06
N PHE A 527 -16.95 -21.26 -7.97
CA PHE A 527 -17.44 -20.98 -9.32
C PHE A 527 -17.62 -22.25 -10.16
N LYS A 528 -16.62 -23.14 -10.20
CA LYS A 528 -16.70 -24.43 -10.93
C LYS A 528 -17.89 -25.28 -10.46
N ALA A 529 -18.21 -25.25 -9.16
CA ALA A 529 -19.37 -25.96 -8.60
C ALA A 529 -20.73 -25.44 -9.12
N THR A 530 -20.80 -24.20 -9.61
CA THR A 530 -22.05 -23.64 -10.16
C THR A 530 -22.27 -24.06 -11.62
N LYS A 531 -23.53 -24.15 -12.07
CA LYS A 531 -23.87 -24.45 -13.47
C LYS A 531 -23.42 -23.39 -14.49
N PHE A 532 -23.07 -22.19 -14.03
CA PHE A 532 -22.73 -21.06 -14.90
C PHE A 532 -21.28 -21.06 -15.39
N PHE A 533 -20.43 -21.93 -14.86
CA PHE A 533 -19.03 -22.02 -15.25
C PHE A 533 -18.70 -23.42 -15.76
N GLN A 534 -17.88 -23.46 -16.81
CA GLN A 534 -17.31 -24.69 -17.37
C GLN A 534 -15.78 -24.58 -17.40
N THR A 535 -15.11 -25.72 -17.52
CA THR A 535 -13.65 -25.79 -17.68
C THR A 535 -13.27 -26.30 -19.06
N THR A 536 -12.11 -25.88 -19.53
CA THR A 536 -11.49 -26.29 -20.81
C THR A 536 -10.00 -25.97 -20.73
N THR A 537 -9.20 -26.44 -21.70
CA THR A 537 -7.79 -26.07 -21.86
C THR A 537 -7.65 -25.16 -23.07
N LEU A 538 -6.97 -24.01 -22.91
CA LEU A 538 -6.71 -23.06 -23.99
C LEU A 538 -5.25 -22.64 -23.98
N ASP A 539 -4.75 -22.26 -25.15
CA ASP A 539 -3.49 -21.52 -25.24
C ASP A 539 -3.60 -20.20 -24.44
N TRP A 540 -2.51 -19.84 -23.77
CA TRP A 540 -2.42 -18.61 -22.99
C TRP A 540 -2.68 -17.35 -23.82
N VAL A 541 -2.23 -17.31 -25.08
CA VAL A 541 -2.46 -16.15 -25.97
C VAL A 541 -3.95 -16.02 -26.29
N GLU A 542 -4.62 -17.14 -26.56
CA GLU A 542 -6.07 -17.18 -26.76
C GLU A 542 -6.82 -16.65 -25.52
N ALA A 543 -6.48 -17.18 -24.33
CA ALA A 543 -7.06 -16.71 -23.07
C ALA A 543 -6.79 -15.21 -22.83
N GLY A 544 -5.61 -14.72 -23.20
CA GLY A 544 -5.22 -13.31 -23.09
C GLY A 544 -6.04 -12.39 -23.99
N LEU A 545 -6.22 -12.77 -25.26
CA LEU A 545 -7.06 -12.05 -26.22
C LEU A 545 -8.53 -12.00 -25.74
N GLN A 546 -9.05 -13.13 -25.24
CA GLN A 546 -10.39 -13.20 -24.66
C GLN A 546 -10.55 -12.23 -23.47
N VAL A 547 -9.61 -12.22 -22.52
CA VAL A 547 -9.65 -11.31 -21.36
C VAL A 547 -9.60 -9.84 -21.79
N CYS A 548 -8.81 -9.51 -22.81
CA CYS A 548 -8.75 -8.15 -23.36
C CYS A 548 -10.08 -7.74 -24.01
N ARG A 549 -10.66 -8.60 -24.87
CA ARG A 549 -11.95 -8.38 -25.53
C ARG A 549 -13.09 -8.24 -24.50
N GLN A 550 -13.13 -9.13 -23.50
CA GLN A 550 -14.09 -9.08 -22.39
C GLN A 550 -13.94 -7.77 -21.60
N GLY A 551 -12.73 -7.39 -21.22
CA GLY A 551 -12.46 -6.14 -20.50
C GLY A 551 -12.90 -4.90 -21.27
N TYR A 552 -12.63 -4.84 -22.57
CA TYR A 552 -13.09 -3.79 -23.45
C TYR A 552 -14.63 -3.71 -23.48
N ASN A 553 -15.29 -4.83 -23.76
CA ASN A 553 -16.75 -4.92 -23.82
C ASN A 553 -17.42 -4.52 -22.51
N MET A 554 -16.89 -4.95 -21.35
CA MET A 554 -17.43 -4.57 -20.05
C MET A 554 -17.36 -3.06 -19.77
N LEU A 555 -16.22 -2.44 -20.09
CA LEU A 555 -16.05 -1.00 -19.91
C LEU A 555 -16.91 -0.22 -20.89
N ASN A 556 -16.98 -0.67 -22.15
CA ASN A 556 -17.80 -0.03 -23.17
C ASN A 556 -19.30 -0.14 -22.85
N LEU A 557 -19.77 -1.33 -22.43
CA LEU A 557 -21.13 -1.52 -21.93
C LEU A 557 -21.45 -0.59 -20.75
N LEU A 558 -20.48 -0.29 -19.88
CA LEU A 558 -20.70 0.64 -18.76
C LEU A 558 -20.83 2.10 -19.24
N ILE A 559 -20.08 2.49 -20.28
CA ILE A 559 -20.21 3.80 -20.94
C ILE A 559 -21.61 3.94 -21.55
N HIS A 560 -22.02 2.96 -22.35
CA HIS A 560 -23.36 2.94 -22.97
C HIS A 560 -24.48 2.84 -21.94
N ARG A 561 -24.34 2.05 -20.88
CA ARG A 561 -25.34 1.95 -19.79
C ARG A 561 -25.57 3.28 -19.06
N LYS A 562 -24.58 4.18 -19.06
CA LYS A 562 -24.69 5.54 -18.51
C LYS A 562 -25.16 6.58 -19.54
N ASN A 563 -25.46 6.15 -20.77
CA ASN A 563 -25.83 6.99 -21.91
C ASN A 563 -24.80 8.09 -22.14
N LEU A 564 -23.55 7.69 -22.41
CA LEU A 564 -22.39 8.56 -22.65
C LEU A 564 -21.88 8.40 -24.09
N ASN A 565 -22.74 8.58 -25.08
CA ASN A 565 -22.44 8.33 -26.50
C ASN A 565 -21.38 9.28 -27.09
N TYR A 566 -21.03 10.35 -26.38
CA TYR A 566 -20.00 11.32 -26.75
C TYR A 566 -18.61 10.96 -26.20
N LEU A 567 -18.46 9.79 -25.59
CA LEU A 567 -17.18 9.20 -25.22
C LEU A 567 -16.95 7.94 -26.04
N HIS A 568 -15.73 7.82 -26.57
CA HIS A 568 -15.26 6.64 -27.25
C HIS A 568 -14.12 6.01 -26.44
N LEU A 569 -14.18 4.70 -26.26
CA LEU A 569 -13.11 3.89 -25.70
C LEU A 569 -12.46 3.18 -26.88
N ASP A 570 -11.19 3.44 -27.14
CA ASP A 570 -10.46 2.73 -28.19
C ASP A 570 -9.93 1.37 -27.69
N TYR A 571 -9.38 0.55 -28.59
CA TYR A 571 -8.97 -0.82 -28.27
C TYR A 571 -7.70 -0.91 -27.42
N ASN A 572 -6.90 0.17 -27.38
CA ASN A 572 -5.78 0.37 -26.44
C ASN A 572 -6.21 1.05 -25.12
N PHE A 573 -7.52 1.10 -24.89
CA PHE A 573 -8.17 1.60 -23.67
C PHE A 573 -7.93 3.09 -23.38
N ASN A 574 -7.65 3.94 -24.37
CA ASN A 574 -7.79 5.39 -24.23
C ASN A 574 -9.27 5.77 -24.26
N LEU A 575 -9.65 6.72 -23.41
CA LEU A 575 -11.01 7.24 -23.32
C LEU A 575 -10.96 8.66 -23.86
N LYS A 576 -11.48 8.85 -25.06
CA LYS A 576 -11.42 10.10 -25.82
C LYS A 576 -12.83 10.68 -25.95
N PRO A 577 -13.03 11.99 -25.79
CA PRO A 577 -14.30 12.62 -26.14
C PRO A 577 -14.41 12.72 -27.67
N VAL A 578 -15.56 12.31 -28.23
CA VAL A 578 -15.81 12.38 -29.68
C VAL A 578 -15.98 13.82 -30.15
N LYS A 579 -16.48 14.68 -29.26
CA LYS A 579 -16.71 16.11 -29.49
C LYS A 579 -16.34 16.91 -28.25
N THR A 580 -16.21 18.23 -28.38
CA THR A 580 -16.08 19.13 -27.23
C THR A 580 -17.32 19.03 -26.34
N LEU A 581 -17.11 18.66 -25.07
CA LEU A 581 -18.20 18.38 -24.13
C LEU A 581 -18.72 19.66 -23.47
N THR A 582 -20.04 19.78 -23.38
CA THR A 582 -20.69 20.81 -22.54
C THR A 582 -20.37 20.59 -21.06
N THR A 583 -20.57 21.62 -20.22
CA THR A 583 -20.34 21.49 -18.77
C THR A 583 -21.22 20.42 -18.12
N LYS A 584 -22.45 20.21 -18.62
CA LYS A 584 -23.38 19.16 -18.18
C LYS A 584 -22.89 17.77 -18.56
N GLU A 585 -22.48 17.57 -19.83
CA GLU A 585 -21.90 16.31 -20.30
C GLU A 585 -20.60 15.99 -19.55
N ARG A 586 -19.71 16.97 -19.36
CA ARG A 586 -18.45 16.80 -18.61
C ARG A 586 -18.68 16.39 -17.16
N LYS A 587 -19.67 16.98 -16.48
CA LYS A 587 -20.03 16.60 -15.10
C LYS A 587 -20.62 15.17 -15.04
N LYS A 588 -21.43 14.77 -16.03
CA LYS A 588 -22.07 13.44 -16.10
C LYS A 588 -21.06 12.33 -16.43
N SER A 589 -20.12 12.60 -17.33
CA SER A 589 -19.13 11.66 -17.86
C SER A 589 -17.87 11.51 -17.01
N ARG A 590 -17.71 12.33 -15.96
CA ARG A 590 -16.57 12.24 -15.04
C ARG A 590 -16.56 10.92 -14.27
N PHE A 591 -15.82 9.94 -14.79
CA PHE A 591 -15.58 8.68 -14.11
C PHE A 591 -14.64 8.85 -12.91
N GLY A 592 -14.77 7.94 -11.94
CA GLY A 592 -13.92 7.90 -10.75
C GLY A 592 -12.72 6.97 -10.92
N ASN A 593 -11.92 6.85 -9.87
CA ASN A 593 -10.70 6.02 -9.87
C ASN A 593 -10.97 4.53 -10.15
N ALA A 594 -12.15 4.00 -9.79
CA ALA A 594 -12.49 2.60 -10.02
C ALA A 594 -12.45 2.22 -11.51
N PHE A 595 -13.11 3.02 -12.34
CA PHE A 595 -13.16 2.83 -13.79
C PHE A 595 -11.78 3.02 -14.41
N HIS A 596 -11.14 4.14 -14.13
CA HIS A 596 -9.85 4.46 -14.75
C HIS A 596 -8.72 3.54 -14.30
N LEU A 597 -8.66 3.12 -13.03
CA LEU A 597 -7.64 2.18 -12.58
C LEU A 597 -7.82 0.80 -13.22
N CYS A 598 -9.07 0.32 -13.35
CA CYS A 598 -9.36 -0.94 -14.05
C CYS A 598 -8.99 -0.86 -15.54
N ARG A 599 -9.36 0.24 -16.20
CA ARG A 599 -8.98 0.53 -17.59
C ARG A 599 -7.47 0.50 -17.82
N GLU A 600 -6.69 1.15 -16.95
CA GLU A 600 -5.23 1.19 -17.09
C GLU A 600 -4.56 -0.16 -16.77
N ILE A 601 -5.16 -0.98 -15.90
CA ILE A 601 -4.71 -2.37 -15.70
C ILE A 601 -4.95 -3.19 -16.96
N LEU A 602 -6.12 -3.05 -17.59
CA LEU A 602 -6.44 -3.72 -18.85
C LEU A 602 -5.52 -3.25 -19.98
N ARG A 603 -5.16 -1.96 -20.04
CA ARG A 603 -4.12 -1.47 -20.95
C ARG A 603 -2.78 -2.18 -20.74
N LEU A 604 -2.31 -2.31 -19.49
CA LEU A 604 -1.07 -3.02 -19.20
C LEU A 604 -1.13 -4.48 -19.68
N THR A 605 -2.24 -5.15 -19.41
CA THR A 605 -2.47 -6.53 -19.87
C THR A 605 -2.46 -6.62 -21.39
N LYS A 606 -3.16 -5.70 -22.07
CA LYS A 606 -3.23 -5.62 -23.53
C LYS A 606 -1.84 -5.46 -24.15
N LEU A 607 -1.01 -4.55 -23.63
CA LEU A 607 0.38 -4.39 -24.08
C LEU A 607 1.19 -5.68 -23.98
N ILE A 608 1.01 -6.44 -22.90
CA ILE A 608 1.72 -7.72 -22.68
C ILE A 608 1.20 -8.78 -23.65
N VAL A 609 -0.11 -8.96 -23.74
CA VAL A 609 -0.74 -9.96 -24.62
C VAL A 609 -0.39 -9.67 -26.07
N ASP A 610 -0.51 -8.41 -26.52
CA ASP A 610 -0.16 -7.99 -27.88
C ASP A 610 1.30 -8.25 -28.23
N SER A 611 2.21 -8.16 -27.23
CA SER A 611 3.62 -8.51 -27.45
C SER A 611 3.77 -10.00 -27.76
N HIS A 612 3.06 -10.87 -27.04
CA HIS A 612 3.04 -12.30 -27.35
C HIS A 612 2.30 -12.60 -28.67
N VAL A 613 1.25 -11.84 -29.03
CA VAL A 613 0.58 -12.00 -30.33
C VAL A 613 1.54 -11.68 -31.47
N GLN A 614 2.30 -10.57 -31.38
CA GLN A 614 3.30 -10.21 -32.40
C GLN A 614 4.42 -11.26 -32.53
N TYR A 615 4.80 -11.91 -31.41
CA TYR A 615 5.72 -13.04 -31.43
C TYR A 615 5.11 -14.25 -32.15
N ARG A 616 3.85 -14.59 -31.85
CA ARG A 616 3.14 -15.73 -32.45
C ARG A 616 2.77 -15.53 -33.92
N LEU A 617 2.69 -14.28 -34.39
CA LEU A 617 2.54 -13.92 -35.81
C LEU A 617 3.89 -13.87 -36.54
N ASN A 618 5.00 -14.23 -35.89
CA ASN A 618 6.36 -14.22 -36.45
C ASN A 618 6.84 -12.83 -36.91
N ASN A 619 6.24 -11.75 -36.42
CA ASN A 619 6.65 -10.36 -36.69
C ASN A 619 7.82 -9.91 -35.80
N VAL A 620 8.02 -10.58 -34.66
CA VAL A 620 9.01 -10.25 -33.62
C VAL A 620 9.64 -11.55 -33.13
N ASP A 621 10.95 -11.57 -32.91
CA ASP A 621 11.65 -12.76 -32.41
C ASP A 621 11.53 -12.94 -30.88
N ALA A 622 11.95 -14.10 -30.36
CA ALA A 622 11.86 -14.42 -28.93
C ALA A 622 12.70 -13.47 -28.03
N PHE A 623 13.85 -13.00 -28.53
CA PHE A 623 14.73 -12.08 -27.79
C PHE A 623 14.14 -10.66 -27.70
N GLN A 624 13.54 -10.16 -28.78
CA GLN A 624 12.83 -8.89 -28.84
C GLN A 624 11.53 -8.95 -28.04
N LEU A 625 10.80 -10.07 -28.05
CA LEU A 625 9.69 -10.29 -27.12
C LEU A 625 10.16 -10.15 -25.68
N SER A 626 11.25 -10.82 -25.31
CA SER A 626 11.79 -10.76 -23.95
C SER A 626 12.26 -9.35 -23.55
N ASP A 627 12.98 -8.63 -24.42
CA ASP A 627 13.36 -7.22 -24.19
C ASP A 627 12.12 -6.31 -24.14
N GLY A 628 11.10 -6.59 -24.94
CA GLY A 628 9.81 -5.92 -24.95
C GLY A 628 9.08 -6.05 -23.62
N LEU A 629 8.93 -7.28 -23.11
CA LEU A 629 8.35 -7.55 -21.79
C LEU A 629 9.14 -6.85 -20.67
N GLN A 630 10.47 -6.91 -20.71
CA GLN A 630 11.32 -6.20 -19.76
C GLN A 630 11.07 -4.69 -19.83
N TYR A 631 10.95 -4.13 -21.03
CA TYR A 631 10.67 -2.72 -21.24
C TYR A 631 9.30 -2.34 -20.67
N ILE A 632 8.26 -3.12 -20.93
CA ILE A 632 6.90 -2.91 -20.40
C ILE A 632 6.93 -2.86 -18.88
N PHE A 633 7.45 -3.89 -18.21
CA PHE A 633 7.45 -3.96 -16.75
C PHE A 633 8.34 -2.90 -16.09
N ALA A 634 9.40 -2.44 -16.76
CA ALA A 634 10.24 -1.36 -16.27
C ALA A 634 9.61 0.05 -16.49
N HIS A 635 8.74 0.21 -17.49
CA HIS A 635 8.22 1.51 -17.93
C HIS A 635 6.69 1.61 -17.90
N VAL A 636 6.00 0.83 -17.04
CA VAL A 636 4.54 0.94 -16.84
C VAL A 636 4.08 2.37 -16.56
N GLY A 637 4.86 3.15 -15.82
CA GLY A 637 4.54 4.56 -15.55
C GLY A 637 4.51 5.47 -16.78
N GLN A 638 5.18 5.09 -17.86
CA GLN A 638 5.25 5.83 -19.12
C GLN A 638 4.26 5.29 -20.15
N LEU A 639 4.11 3.96 -20.25
CA LEU A 639 3.23 3.31 -21.23
C LEU A 639 1.74 3.36 -20.82
N THR A 640 1.47 3.48 -19.52
CA THR A 640 0.11 3.60 -18.99
C THR A 640 -0.09 4.99 -18.35
N GLY A 641 -1.09 5.13 -17.48
CA GLY A 641 -1.30 6.29 -16.63
C GLY A 641 -1.74 5.92 -15.22
N MET A 642 -1.49 4.68 -14.76
CA MET A 642 -2.04 4.14 -13.50
C MET A 642 -1.76 5.02 -12.27
N TYR A 643 -0.60 5.67 -12.22
CA TYR A 643 -0.17 6.52 -11.11
C TYR A 643 -1.09 7.73 -10.88
N ARG A 644 -1.81 8.20 -11.92
CA ARG A 644 -2.78 9.30 -11.82
C ARG A 644 -3.99 8.92 -10.98
N TYR A 645 -4.44 7.67 -11.07
CA TYR A 645 -5.63 7.17 -10.40
C TYR A 645 -5.32 6.44 -9.08
N LYS A 646 -4.06 6.02 -8.88
CA LYS A 646 -3.54 5.51 -7.61
C LYS A 646 -2.05 5.82 -7.44
N TYR A 647 -1.73 6.97 -6.83
CA TYR A 647 -0.34 7.45 -6.71
C TYR A 647 0.59 6.56 -5.88
N LYS A 648 0.07 5.75 -4.94
CA LYS A 648 0.88 4.81 -4.15
C LYS A 648 1.66 3.80 -5.02
N LEU A 649 1.21 3.57 -6.25
CA LEU A 649 1.88 2.75 -7.28
C LEU A 649 3.28 3.28 -7.67
N MET A 650 3.60 4.55 -7.36
CA MET A 650 4.96 5.07 -7.50
C MET A 650 6.00 4.26 -6.70
N LYS A 651 5.57 3.52 -5.66
CA LYS A 651 6.45 2.54 -4.97
C LYS A 651 6.94 1.46 -5.95
N GLN A 652 6.04 0.85 -6.72
CA GLN A 652 6.35 -0.19 -7.70
C GLN A 652 7.17 0.37 -8.86
N ILE A 653 6.78 1.51 -9.44
CA ILE A 653 7.53 2.13 -10.55
C ILE A 653 8.99 2.38 -10.14
N ARG A 654 9.22 2.95 -8.95
CA ARG A 654 10.59 3.18 -8.46
C ARG A 654 11.34 1.87 -8.25
N MET A 655 10.70 0.86 -7.67
CA MET A 655 11.30 -0.46 -7.48
C MET A 655 11.69 -1.12 -8.81
N CYS A 656 10.86 -1.06 -9.85
CA CYS A 656 11.19 -1.57 -11.18
C CYS A 656 12.36 -0.79 -11.82
N LYS A 657 12.44 0.53 -11.63
CA LYS A 657 13.61 1.31 -12.06
C LYS A 657 14.88 0.90 -11.32
N ASP A 658 14.80 0.66 -10.01
CA ASP A 658 15.93 0.22 -9.21
C ASP A 658 16.40 -1.19 -9.64
N LEU A 659 15.46 -2.11 -9.91
CA LEU A 659 15.76 -3.43 -10.48
C LEU A 659 16.37 -3.33 -11.88
N LYS A 660 15.88 -2.43 -12.74
CA LYS A 660 16.47 -2.17 -14.05
C LYS A 660 17.94 -1.75 -13.93
N HIS A 661 18.26 -0.84 -13.00
CA HIS A 661 19.64 -0.42 -12.77
C HIS A 661 20.52 -1.56 -12.28
N LEU A 662 20.04 -2.35 -11.31
CA LEU A 662 20.73 -3.53 -10.80
C LEU A 662 21.05 -4.53 -11.92
N ILE A 663 20.05 -4.89 -12.72
CA ILE A 663 20.17 -5.89 -13.79
C ILE A 663 21.09 -5.38 -14.89
N TYR A 664 20.89 -4.15 -15.39
CA TYR A 664 21.61 -3.65 -16.56
C TYR A 664 23.10 -3.46 -16.31
N TYR A 665 23.52 -3.10 -15.09
CA TYR A 665 24.93 -2.93 -14.76
C TYR A 665 25.66 -4.24 -14.51
N ARG A 666 24.93 -5.34 -14.25
CA ARG A 666 25.51 -6.69 -14.23
C ARG A 666 25.47 -7.33 -15.62
N PHE A 667 24.42 -7.06 -16.40
CA PHE A 667 24.20 -7.63 -17.74
C PHE A 667 25.11 -7.01 -18.82
N ASN A 668 25.22 -5.69 -18.86
CA ASN A 668 26.04 -4.95 -19.84
C ASN A 668 27.48 -4.79 -19.33
N THR A 669 28.15 -5.91 -19.10
CA THR A 669 29.54 -5.99 -18.62
C THR A 669 30.39 -6.78 -19.61
N GLY A 670 31.69 -6.46 -19.66
CA GLY A 670 32.64 -7.05 -20.60
C GLY A 670 32.33 -6.65 -22.05
N PRO A 671 32.18 -7.60 -22.98
CA PRO A 671 31.96 -7.31 -24.40
C PRO A 671 30.54 -6.81 -24.72
N VAL A 672 29.59 -6.93 -23.78
CA VAL A 672 28.19 -6.52 -24.00
C VAL A 672 28.03 -5.02 -23.75
N GLY A 673 27.80 -4.27 -24.83
CA GLY A 673 27.64 -2.81 -24.81
C GLY A 673 26.32 -2.28 -24.23
N LYS A 674 26.22 -0.94 -24.16
CA LYS A 674 24.98 -0.24 -23.81
C LYS A 674 24.03 -0.24 -25.02
N GLY A 675 22.79 -0.68 -24.81
CA GLY A 675 21.77 -0.73 -25.85
C GLY A 675 20.54 -1.54 -25.42
N PRO A 676 19.48 -1.60 -26.25
CA PRO A 676 18.39 -2.57 -26.09
C PRO A 676 18.92 -4.02 -26.24
N GLY A 677 18.12 -5.01 -25.86
CA GLY A 677 18.50 -6.44 -25.90
C GLY A 677 18.68 -7.08 -24.52
N CYS A 678 18.09 -6.51 -23.46
CA CYS A 678 18.10 -7.13 -22.14
C CYS A 678 16.70 -7.66 -21.83
N GLY A 679 16.49 -8.96 -22.01
CA GLY A 679 15.20 -9.64 -21.86
C GLY A 679 14.88 -10.18 -20.47
N PHE A 680 15.63 -9.79 -19.43
CA PHE A 680 15.51 -10.39 -18.09
C PHE A 680 14.34 -9.81 -17.26
N TRP A 681 13.10 -10.17 -17.63
CA TRP A 681 11.87 -9.53 -17.14
C TRP A 681 11.29 -10.06 -15.83
N ALA A 682 11.72 -11.24 -15.36
CA ALA A 682 11.16 -11.90 -14.17
C ALA A 682 11.11 -11.00 -12.91
N PRO A 683 12.14 -10.18 -12.57
CA PRO A 683 12.06 -9.31 -11.40
C PRO A 683 10.97 -8.22 -11.51
N GLY A 684 10.81 -7.61 -12.68
CA GLY A 684 9.79 -6.58 -12.94
C GLY A 684 8.38 -7.17 -12.90
N TRP A 685 8.19 -8.30 -13.57
CA TRP A 685 6.94 -9.07 -13.59
C TRP A 685 6.43 -9.39 -12.17
N ARG A 686 7.31 -9.88 -11.29
CA ARG A 686 6.99 -10.19 -9.89
C ARG A 686 6.48 -8.98 -9.11
N VAL A 687 7.09 -7.80 -9.31
CA VAL A 687 6.66 -6.55 -8.64
C VAL A 687 5.22 -6.20 -9.01
N TRP A 688 4.84 -6.37 -10.27
CA TRP A 688 3.50 -6.08 -10.76
C TRP A 688 2.47 -7.13 -10.32
N LEU A 689 2.83 -8.40 -10.23
CA LEU A 689 1.94 -9.43 -9.66
C LEU A 689 1.69 -9.23 -8.17
N PHE A 690 2.72 -8.88 -7.39
CA PHE A 690 2.52 -8.53 -5.97
C PHE A 690 1.68 -7.25 -5.79
N PHE A 691 1.75 -6.33 -6.74
CA PHE A 691 0.83 -5.20 -6.78
C PHE A 691 -0.61 -5.64 -7.05
N MET A 692 -0.83 -6.50 -8.05
CA MET A 692 -2.16 -7.05 -8.35
C MET A 692 -2.74 -7.78 -7.15
N ARG A 693 -1.98 -8.63 -6.47
CA ARG A 693 -2.40 -9.30 -5.22
C ARG A 693 -3.00 -8.34 -4.18
N GLY A 694 -2.42 -7.15 -4.02
CA GLY A 694 -2.92 -6.14 -3.06
C GLY A 694 -4.03 -5.23 -3.61
N VAL A 695 -4.11 -5.05 -4.92
CA VAL A 695 -5.09 -4.17 -5.57
C VAL A 695 -6.38 -4.87 -5.92
N THR A 696 -6.34 -6.17 -6.20
CA THR A 696 -7.50 -6.99 -6.51
C THR A 696 -8.64 -6.81 -5.50
N PRO A 697 -8.48 -7.05 -4.18
CA PRO A 697 -9.59 -6.85 -3.23
C PRO A 697 -10.08 -5.39 -3.13
N LEU A 698 -9.19 -4.42 -3.39
CA LEU A 698 -9.56 -3.01 -3.41
C LEU A 698 -10.47 -2.69 -4.60
N LEU A 699 -10.09 -3.16 -5.79
CA LEU A 699 -10.84 -2.96 -7.02
C LEU A 699 -12.15 -3.74 -7.03
N GLU A 700 -12.18 -4.98 -6.54
CA GLU A 700 -13.43 -5.72 -6.41
C GLU A 700 -14.46 -4.96 -5.58
N ARG A 701 -14.03 -4.35 -4.47
CA ARG A 701 -14.92 -3.51 -3.64
C ARG A 701 -15.34 -2.24 -4.39
N TRP A 702 -14.41 -1.57 -5.07
CA TRP A 702 -14.70 -0.33 -5.78
C TRP A 702 -15.61 -0.53 -7.00
N LEU A 703 -15.36 -1.57 -7.79
CA LEU A 703 -16.17 -1.96 -8.93
C LEU A 703 -17.50 -2.55 -8.47
N GLY A 704 -17.53 -3.35 -7.41
CA GLY A 704 -18.77 -3.80 -6.76
C GLY A 704 -19.66 -2.62 -6.36
N ASN A 705 -19.12 -1.65 -5.63
CA ASN A 705 -19.87 -0.45 -5.24
C ASN A 705 -20.29 0.40 -6.45
N LEU A 706 -19.48 0.45 -7.52
CA LEU A 706 -19.81 1.16 -8.75
C LEU A 706 -20.99 0.51 -9.46
N LEU A 707 -20.98 -0.83 -9.57
CA LEU A 707 -22.02 -1.62 -10.23
C LEU A 707 -23.31 -1.62 -9.41
N SER A 708 -23.26 -1.90 -8.10
CA SER A 708 -24.43 -1.79 -7.22
C SER A 708 -25.07 -0.41 -7.32
N ARG A 709 -24.27 0.66 -7.26
CA ARG A 709 -24.79 2.03 -7.43
C ARG A 709 -25.39 2.30 -8.83
N GLN A 710 -24.90 1.62 -9.86
CA GLN A 710 -25.41 1.77 -11.23
C GLN A 710 -26.71 0.98 -11.45
N PHE A 711 -26.89 -0.16 -10.78
CA PHE A 711 -28.08 -1.00 -10.91
C PHE A 711 -29.17 -0.68 -9.88
N GLU A 712 -28.80 -0.45 -8.62
CA GLU A 712 -29.70 -0.16 -7.49
C GLU A 712 -29.93 1.35 -7.30
N GLY A 713 -29.05 2.18 -7.86
CA GLY A 713 -29.10 3.63 -7.70
C GLY A 713 -28.32 4.13 -6.46
N ARG A 714 -28.44 5.44 -6.17
CA ARG A 714 -27.82 6.06 -4.97
C ARG A 714 -28.86 6.24 -3.88
N HIS A 715 -28.59 5.73 -2.68
CA HIS A 715 -29.36 6.06 -1.48
C HIS A 715 -29.06 7.51 -1.03
N SER A 716 -30.04 8.41 -1.16
CA SER A 716 -29.86 9.85 -0.87
C SER A 716 -29.62 10.16 0.61
N LYS A 717 -30.22 9.38 1.52
CA LYS A 717 -30.12 9.55 2.99
C LYS A 717 -29.66 8.28 3.73
N GLY A 718 -29.08 7.30 3.04
CA GLY A 718 -28.77 5.99 3.64
C GLY A 718 -27.62 6.01 4.67
N VAL A 719 -26.70 6.96 4.58
CA VAL A 719 -25.55 7.08 5.51
C VAL A 719 -25.48 8.49 6.05
N ALA A 720 -25.49 8.62 7.38
CA ALA A 720 -25.28 9.89 8.06
C ALA A 720 -23.93 10.49 7.67
N LYS A 721 -23.91 11.78 7.32
CA LYS A 721 -22.68 12.46 6.91
C LYS A 721 -21.84 12.77 8.15
N THR A 722 -20.62 12.26 8.19
CA THR A 722 -19.67 12.57 9.28
C THR A 722 -19.30 14.06 9.30
N VAL A 723 -19.15 14.63 10.49
CA VAL A 723 -18.73 16.02 10.69
C VAL A 723 -17.23 16.12 10.39
N THR A 724 -16.90 16.68 9.24
CA THR A 724 -15.52 16.93 8.82
C THR A 724 -15.15 18.40 9.07
N LYS A 725 -13.85 18.75 8.95
CA LYS A 725 -13.29 20.09 9.21
C LYS A 725 -14.14 21.25 8.69
N GLN A 726 -14.71 21.14 7.49
CA GLN A 726 -15.54 22.20 6.88
C GLN A 726 -16.85 22.47 7.65
N ARG A 727 -17.40 21.46 8.33
CA ARG A 727 -18.72 21.50 8.96
C ARG A 727 -18.67 21.66 10.47
N VAL A 728 -17.48 21.68 11.07
CA VAL A 728 -17.32 21.76 12.54
C VAL A 728 -18.02 22.99 13.11
N GLU A 729 -17.80 24.18 12.53
CA GLU A 729 -18.42 25.42 13.00
C GLU A 729 -19.95 25.41 12.80
N SER A 730 -20.43 24.97 11.63
CA SER A 730 -21.87 24.91 11.35
C SER A 730 -22.60 23.87 12.19
N HIS A 731 -21.95 22.75 12.50
CA HIS A 731 -22.52 21.70 13.33
C HIS A 731 -22.56 22.11 14.80
N PHE A 732 -21.50 22.76 15.29
CA PHE A 732 -21.50 23.37 16.63
C PHE A 732 -22.66 24.36 16.80
N ASP A 733 -22.89 25.23 15.82
CA ASP A 733 -24.02 26.17 15.85
C ASP A 733 -25.38 25.46 15.78
N LEU A 734 -25.47 24.32 15.07
CA LEU A 734 -26.68 23.52 14.99
C LEU A 734 -27.01 22.85 16.34
N GLU A 735 -26.01 22.22 16.96
CA GLU A 735 -26.15 21.58 18.28
C GLU A 735 -26.45 22.61 19.36
N LEU A 736 -25.73 23.74 19.36
CA LEU A 736 -26.00 24.85 20.30
C LEU A 736 -27.45 25.33 20.23
N ARG A 737 -27.97 25.53 19.01
CA ARG A 737 -29.37 25.95 18.83
C ARG A 737 -30.35 24.86 19.28
N ALA A 738 -30.03 23.59 19.07
CA ALA A 738 -30.86 22.48 19.55
C ALA A 738 -30.89 22.42 21.08
N SER A 739 -29.72 22.51 21.75
CA SER A 739 -29.65 22.54 23.22
C SER A 739 -30.41 23.71 23.82
N VAL A 740 -30.25 24.91 23.25
CA VAL A 740 -31.01 26.09 23.69
C VAL A 740 -32.52 25.90 23.48
N MET A 741 -32.94 25.26 22.37
CA MET A 741 -34.35 24.96 22.15
C MET A 741 -34.91 23.99 23.19
N HIS A 742 -34.16 22.97 23.60
CA HIS A 742 -34.57 22.05 24.66
C HIS A 742 -34.76 22.81 25.98
N ASP A 743 -33.78 23.60 26.40
CA ASP A 743 -33.88 24.40 27.62
C ASP A 743 -35.04 25.42 27.57
N ILE A 744 -35.32 26.02 26.41
CA ILE A 744 -36.47 26.92 26.24
C ILE A 744 -37.78 26.18 26.48
N VAL A 745 -37.94 24.97 25.94
CA VAL A 745 -39.18 24.19 26.08
C VAL A 745 -39.38 23.80 27.55
N ASP A 746 -38.32 23.37 28.23
CA ASP A 746 -38.38 22.91 29.62
C ASP A 746 -38.62 24.05 30.63
N MET A 747 -38.15 25.27 30.32
CA MET A 747 -38.33 26.44 31.20
C MET A 747 -39.68 27.15 31.05
N MET A 748 -40.45 26.86 30.00
CA MET A 748 -41.70 27.57 29.74
C MET A 748 -42.85 26.94 30.54
N PRO A 749 -43.60 27.73 31.34
CA PRO A 749 -44.71 27.21 32.11
C PRO A 749 -45.86 26.72 31.21
N GLU A 750 -46.62 25.75 31.72
CA GLU A 750 -47.75 25.14 31.02
C GLU A 750 -48.77 26.24 30.62
N GLY A 751 -48.95 26.43 29.30
CA GLY A 751 -49.85 27.45 28.73
C GLY A 751 -49.17 28.52 27.85
N ILE A 752 -47.84 28.66 27.88
CA ILE A 752 -47.13 29.57 26.95
C ILE A 752 -46.79 28.84 25.65
N LYS A 753 -47.47 29.22 24.56
CA LYS A 753 -47.30 28.64 23.21
C LYS A 753 -45.83 28.64 22.75
N GLN A 754 -45.42 27.54 22.10
CA GLN A 754 -44.12 27.28 21.45
C GLN A 754 -43.65 28.35 20.42
N ASN A 755 -44.50 29.32 20.08
CA ASN A 755 -44.24 30.36 19.06
C ASN A 755 -43.13 31.36 19.42
N LYS A 756 -42.76 31.50 20.71
CA LYS A 756 -41.72 32.46 21.16
C LYS A 756 -40.28 31.95 21.02
N ALA A 757 -40.08 30.66 20.76
CA ALA A 757 -38.75 30.05 20.73
C ALA A 757 -37.83 30.64 19.64
N ARG A 758 -38.39 30.99 18.48
CA ARG A 758 -37.64 31.63 17.39
C ARG A 758 -37.09 33.01 17.77
N THR A 759 -37.88 33.81 18.50
CA THR A 759 -37.49 35.14 18.98
C THR A 759 -36.37 35.04 20.02
N ILE A 760 -36.46 34.07 20.93
CA ILE A 760 -35.38 33.82 21.91
C ILE A 760 -34.07 33.43 21.21
N LEU A 761 -34.12 32.60 20.15
CA LEU A 761 -32.93 32.27 19.35
C LEU A 761 -32.36 33.47 18.58
N GLN A 762 -33.19 34.46 18.23
CA GLN A 762 -32.72 35.72 17.65
C GLN A 762 -31.97 36.54 18.71
N HIS A 763 -32.51 36.64 19.93
CA HIS A 763 -31.82 37.28 21.05
C HIS A 763 -30.49 36.59 21.39
N LEU A 764 -30.42 35.25 21.38
CA LEU A 764 -29.16 34.51 21.54
C LEU A 764 -28.14 34.90 20.46
N SER A 765 -28.59 35.00 19.21
CA SER A 765 -27.73 35.35 18.07
C SER A 765 -27.22 36.79 18.17
N GLU A 766 -28.06 37.70 18.66
CA GLU A 766 -27.69 39.10 18.87
C GLU A 766 -26.76 39.28 20.07
N ALA A 767 -27.05 38.63 21.20
CA ALA A 767 -26.15 38.60 22.36
C ALA A 767 -24.74 38.12 21.99
N TRP A 768 -24.63 37.10 21.12
CA TRP A 768 -23.33 36.66 20.57
C TRP A 768 -22.63 37.72 19.70
N ARG A 769 -23.37 38.53 18.94
CA ARG A 769 -22.79 39.62 18.14
C ARG A 769 -22.32 40.76 19.04
N CYS A 770 -23.13 41.17 20.01
CA CYS A 770 -22.78 42.16 21.03
C CYS A 770 -21.50 41.75 21.77
N TRP A 771 -21.42 40.49 22.20
CA TRP A 771 -20.21 39.97 22.84
C TRP A 771 -18.96 40.11 21.96
N LYS A 772 -19.04 39.75 20.66
CA LYS A 772 -17.92 39.89 19.70
C LYS A 772 -17.55 41.34 19.38
N ALA A 773 -18.47 42.28 19.54
CA ALA A 773 -18.28 43.71 19.32
C ALA A 773 -17.88 44.46 20.60
N ASN A 774 -17.89 43.78 21.74
CA ASN A 774 -17.74 44.37 23.08
C ASN A 774 -18.83 45.41 23.42
N ILE A 775 -20.03 45.22 22.89
CA ILE A 775 -21.18 46.07 23.21
C ILE A 775 -21.93 45.43 24.38
N PRO A 776 -22.28 46.17 25.45
CA PRO A 776 -23.09 45.64 26.53
C PRO A 776 -24.46 45.23 25.99
N TRP A 777 -24.85 43.98 26.22
CA TRP A 777 -26.15 43.46 25.80
C TRP A 777 -27.12 43.48 26.98
N LYS A 778 -28.12 44.36 26.92
CA LYS A 778 -29.23 44.41 27.87
C LYS A 778 -30.52 44.69 27.11
N VAL A 779 -31.51 43.82 27.26
CA VAL A 779 -32.81 43.95 26.57
C VAL A 779 -33.86 44.35 27.61
N PRO A 780 -34.48 45.54 27.49
CA PRO A 780 -35.57 45.94 28.39
C PRO A 780 -36.75 44.96 28.29
N GLY A 781 -37.28 44.53 29.44
CA GLY A 781 -38.47 43.66 29.50
C GLY A 781 -38.25 42.19 29.17
N LEU A 782 -37.00 41.70 29.05
CA LEU A 782 -36.71 40.27 28.88
C LEU A 782 -36.78 39.53 30.24
N PRO A 783 -37.46 38.37 30.34
CA PRO A 783 -37.47 37.58 31.57
C PRO A 783 -36.07 37.15 32.01
N ILE A 784 -35.76 37.31 33.30
CA ILE A 784 -34.46 37.00 33.91
C ILE A 784 -34.00 35.55 33.63
N PRO A 785 -34.85 34.50 33.71
CA PRO A 785 -34.43 33.14 33.39
C PRO A 785 -33.94 32.98 31.95
N ILE A 786 -34.58 33.66 30.99
CA ILE A 786 -34.20 33.63 29.57
C ILE A 786 -32.89 34.41 29.37
N GLU A 787 -32.73 35.56 30.03
CA GLU A 787 -31.50 36.35 30.00
C GLU A 787 -30.30 35.52 30.51
N ASN A 788 -30.43 34.86 31.66
CA ASN A 788 -29.39 34.02 32.25
C ASN A 788 -29.05 32.80 31.37
N MET A 789 -30.05 32.15 30.78
CA MET A 789 -29.84 31.05 29.83
C MET A 789 -29.04 31.53 28.61
N ILE A 790 -29.42 32.67 28.02
CA ILE A 790 -28.68 33.25 26.87
C ILE A 790 -27.23 33.56 27.26
N LEU A 791 -27.00 34.22 28.40
CA LEU A 791 -25.65 34.56 28.87
C LEU A 791 -24.80 33.32 29.10
N ARG A 792 -25.36 32.25 29.68
CA ARG A 792 -24.68 30.96 29.85
C ARG A 792 -24.20 30.37 28.52
N TYR A 793 -25.08 30.30 27.52
CA TYR A 793 -24.72 29.75 26.20
C TYR A 793 -23.80 30.67 25.39
N VAL A 794 -23.93 31.99 25.53
CA VAL A 794 -23.00 32.97 24.93
C VAL A 794 -21.61 32.81 25.53
N LYS A 795 -21.49 32.63 26.86
CA LYS A 795 -20.21 32.35 27.53
C LYS A 795 -19.61 31.03 27.07
N MET A 796 -20.38 29.94 27.02
CA MET A 796 -19.91 28.65 26.51
C MET A 796 -19.37 28.76 25.08
N LYS A 797 -20.06 29.50 24.21
CA LYS A 797 -19.62 29.77 22.84
C LYS A 797 -18.37 30.65 22.79
N ALA A 798 -18.25 31.63 23.68
CA ALA A 798 -17.07 32.48 23.82
C ALA A 798 -15.84 31.65 24.20
N ASP A 799 -15.95 30.78 25.19
CA ASP A 799 -14.87 29.92 25.67
C ASP A 799 -14.38 29.00 24.53
N TRP A 800 -15.30 28.33 23.82
CA TRP A 800 -14.98 27.53 22.63
C TRP A 800 -14.27 28.36 21.54
N TRP A 801 -14.75 29.57 21.28
CA TRP A 801 -14.21 30.44 20.23
C TRP A 801 -12.79 30.93 20.55
N THR A 802 -12.53 31.27 21.81
CA THR A 802 -11.23 31.74 22.33
C THR A 802 -10.22 30.60 22.40
N ASN A 803 -10.60 29.44 22.94
CA ASN A 803 -9.74 28.24 22.97
C ASN A 803 -9.33 27.82 21.56
N THR A 804 -10.26 27.85 20.61
CA THR A 804 -9.97 27.59 19.20
C THR A 804 -9.01 28.63 18.60
N ALA A 805 -9.09 29.89 19.02
CA ALA A 805 -8.16 30.94 18.58
C ALA A 805 -6.75 30.68 19.12
N HIS A 806 -6.59 30.37 20.40
CA HIS A 806 -5.27 30.05 20.99
C HIS A 806 -4.66 28.79 20.35
N TYR A 807 -5.44 27.72 20.21
CA TYR A 807 -4.98 26.49 19.57
C TYR A 807 -4.48 26.74 18.14
N ASN A 808 -5.23 27.49 17.33
CA ASN A 808 -4.81 27.81 15.97
C ASN A 808 -3.64 28.79 15.93
N ARG A 809 -3.56 29.77 16.86
CA ARG A 809 -2.42 30.68 16.95
C ARG A 809 -1.14 29.92 17.26
N GLU A 810 -1.18 28.97 18.19
CA GLU A 810 -0.01 28.17 18.54
C GLU A 810 0.42 27.27 17.37
N ARG A 811 -0.53 26.69 16.64
CA ARG A 811 -0.23 25.94 15.41
C ARG A 811 0.40 26.80 14.32
N ILE A 812 -0.09 28.02 14.14
CA ILE A 812 0.48 28.99 13.19
C ILE A 812 1.90 29.35 13.64
N ARG A 813 2.10 29.64 14.94
CA ARG A 813 3.40 29.99 15.53
C ARG A 813 4.45 28.88 15.32
N ARG A 814 4.06 27.62 15.51
CA ARG A 814 4.95 26.45 15.29
C ARG A 814 5.19 26.13 13.81
N GLY A 815 4.57 26.85 12.87
CA GLY A 815 4.67 26.54 11.44
C GLY A 815 3.97 25.24 11.03
N ALA A 816 3.00 24.76 11.81
CA ALA A 816 2.24 23.57 11.45
C ALA A 816 1.41 23.80 10.17
N THR A 817 0.94 22.73 9.52
CA THR A 817 0.07 22.89 8.34
C THR A 817 -1.27 23.53 8.74
N VAL A 818 -1.50 24.76 8.29
CA VAL A 818 -2.73 25.52 8.55
C VAL A 818 -3.29 26.09 7.23
N ASP A 819 -4.61 26.09 7.09
CA ASP A 819 -5.25 26.61 5.87
C ASP A 819 -5.18 28.14 5.87
N LYS A 820 -5.08 28.73 4.68
CA LYS A 820 -5.09 30.20 4.49
C LYS A 820 -6.33 30.86 5.11
N THR A 821 -7.49 30.22 5.02
CA THR A 821 -8.74 30.71 5.61
C THR A 821 -8.70 30.70 7.14
N VAL A 822 -8.06 29.70 7.74
CA VAL A 822 -7.87 29.63 9.20
C VAL A 822 -6.94 30.74 9.67
N CYS A 823 -5.87 31.05 8.94
CA CYS A 823 -4.97 32.16 9.27
C CYS A 823 -5.71 33.51 9.28
N LYS A 824 -6.50 33.79 8.23
CA LYS A 824 -7.32 35.00 8.15
C LYS A 824 -8.38 35.08 9.26
N LYS A 825 -9.08 33.96 9.52
CA LYS A 825 -10.04 33.87 10.61
C LYS A 825 -9.35 34.14 11.95
N ASN A 826 -8.23 33.47 12.22
CA ASN A 826 -7.49 33.59 13.46
C ASN A 826 -7.00 35.02 13.72
N LEU A 827 -6.47 35.70 12.69
CA LEU A 827 -6.13 37.12 12.77
C LEU A 827 -7.35 37.94 13.20
N GLY A 828 -8.49 37.79 12.53
CA GLY A 828 -9.72 38.48 12.90
C GLY A 828 -10.23 38.13 14.31
N ARG A 829 -9.96 36.92 14.80
CA ARG A 829 -10.28 36.54 16.18
C ARG A 829 -9.38 37.26 17.19
N LEU A 830 -8.07 37.21 16.99
CA LEU A 830 -7.10 37.84 17.87
C LEU A 830 -7.24 39.36 17.90
N THR A 831 -7.53 40.01 16.76
CA THR A 831 -7.81 41.45 16.74
C THR A 831 -9.01 41.82 17.61
N ARG A 832 -10.08 41.01 17.60
CA ARG A 832 -11.22 41.24 18.48
C ARG A 832 -10.88 41.02 19.95
N LEU A 833 -10.13 39.96 20.28
CA LEU A 833 -9.69 39.72 21.66
C LEU A 833 -8.80 40.85 22.17
N TYR A 834 -7.86 41.30 21.35
CA TYR A 834 -6.99 42.43 21.67
C TYR A 834 -7.79 43.70 21.94
N LEU A 835 -8.72 44.08 21.04
CA LEU A 835 -9.52 45.28 21.23
C LEU A 835 -10.47 45.20 22.44
N LYS A 836 -11.01 44.01 22.75
CA LYS A 836 -11.80 43.80 23.97
C LYS A 836 -10.95 44.05 25.22
N ALA A 837 -9.75 43.48 25.26
CA ALA A 837 -8.83 43.68 26.38
C ALA A 837 -8.34 45.13 26.47
N GLU A 838 -8.11 45.80 25.34
CA GLU A 838 -7.70 47.20 25.31
C GLU A 838 -8.81 48.15 25.79
N GLN A 839 -10.06 47.91 25.39
CA GLN A 839 -11.19 48.69 25.90
C GLN A 839 -11.37 48.52 27.42
N GLU A 840 -11.21 47.30 27.92
CA GLU A 840 -11.23 47.02 29.36
C GLU A 840 -10.10 47.76 30.08
N ARG A 841 -8.89 47.73 29.53
CA ARG A 841 -7.73 48.45 30.09
C ARG A 841 -7.96 49.96 30.17
N GLN A 842 -8.54 50.56 29.14
CA GLN A 842 -8.86 52.00 29.12
C GLN A 842 -9.98 52.34 30.11
N HIS A 843 -10.99 51.48 30.23
CA HIS A 843 -12.04 51.66 31.22
C HIS A 843 -11.49 51.60 32.64
N ASN A 844 -10.62 50.62 32.93
CA ASN A 844 -9.96 50.48 34.23
C ASN A 844 -9.05 51.67 34.55
N TYR A 845 -8.32 52.21 33.56
CA TYR A 845 -7.53 53.43 33.76
C TYR A 845 -8.40 54.62 34.21
N LEU A 846 -9.58 54.82 33.62
CA LEU A 846 -10.50 55.89 34.02
C LEU A 846 -11.19 55.62 35.37
N LYS A 847 -11.41 54.34 35.69
CA LYS A 847 -12.06 53.92 36.93
C LYS A 847 -11.13 53.96 38.13
N ASP A 848 -9.92 53.44 37.97
CA ASP A 848 -8.90 53.31 39.03
C ASP A 848 -8.09 54.61 39.18
N GLY A 849 -8.08 55.46 38.15
CA GLY A 849 -7.29 56.69 38.08
C GLY A 849 -5.91 56.47 37.45
N PRO A 850 -5.10 57.54 37.31
CA PRO A 850 -3.75 57.44 36.79
C PRO A 850 -2.89 56.48 37.61
N TYR A 851 -2.23 55.53 36.95
CA TYR A 851 -1.33 54.59 37.61
C TYR A 851 -0.05 55.25 38.14
N ILE A 852 0.28 56.45 37.65
CA ILE A 852 1.42 57.23 38.14
C ILE A 852 0.99 58.04 39.36
N SER A 853 1.74 57.91 40.45
CA SER A 853 1.48 58.71 41.65
C SER A 853 1.90 60.17 41.42
N PRO A 854 1.26 61.14 42.10
CA PRO A 854 1.67 62.54 42.01
C PRO A 854 3.15 62.76 42.40
N GLU A 855 3.65 62.00 43.38
CA GLU A 855 5.04 62.07 43.84
C GLU A 855 6.02 61.60 42.75
N GLU A 856 5.74 60.46 42.12
CA GLU A 856 6.55 59.94 41.00
C GLU A 856 6.49 60.89 39.80
N ALA A 857 5.33 61.47 39.49
CA ALA A 857 5.18 62.43 38.42
C ALA A 857 6.02 63.70 38.66
N VAL A 858 6.02 64.22 39.89
CA VAL A 858 6.86 65.37 40.28
C VAL A 858 8.34 65.00 40.20
N ALA A 859 8.73 63.80 40.63
CA ALA A 859 10.11 63.34 40.54
C ALA A 859 10.58 63.24 39.09
N ILE A 860 9.78 62.64 38.19
CA ILE A 860 10.08 62.54 36.75
C ILE A 860 10.17 63.94 36.13
N TYR A 861 9.22 64.82 36.45
CA TYR A 861 9.20 66.18 35.93
C TYR A 861 10.44 66.97 36.36
N THR A 862 10.74 66.96 37.65
CA THR A 862 11.89 67.68 38.24
C THR A 862 13.21 67.16 37.70
N THR A 863 13.35 65.83 37.59
CA THR A 863 14.54 65.20 36.99
C THR A 863 14.70 65.63 35.53
N THR A 864 13.60 65.68 34.77
CA THR A 864 13.62 66.13 33.36
C THR A 864 14.00 67.60 33.25
N VAL A 865 13.49 68.46 34.14
CA VAL A 865 13.83 69.89 34.19
C VAL A 865 15.32 70.08 34.48
N HIS A 866 15.85 69.46 35.53
CA HIS A 866 17.28 69.56 35.86
C HIS A 866 18.17 69.00 34.74
N TRP A 867 17.75 67.91 34.11
CA TRP A 867 18.45 67.36 32.95
C TRP A 867 18.51 68.38 31.80
N LEU A 868 17.38 68.97 31.40
CA LEU A 868 17.33 69.94 30.32
C LEU A 868 18.12 71.22 30.64
N GLU A 869 18.06 71.70 31.88
CA GLU A 869 18.79 72.86 32.37
C GLU A 869 20.32 72.61 32.37
N SER A 870 20.76 71.45 32.86
CA SER A 870 22.17 71.06 32.85
C SER A 870 22.75 71.00 31.42
N ARG A 871 21.91 70.64 30.44
CA ARG A 871 22.25 70.60 29.01
C ARG A 871 22.11 71.96 28.32
N ARG A 872 21.70 73.01 29.05
CA ARG A 872 21.38 74.35 28.52
C ARG A 872 20.46 74.26 27.30
N PHE A 873 19.46 73.39 27.37
CA PHE A 873 18.57 73.12 26.26
C PHE A 873 17.67 74.32 25.98
N ALA A 874 17.73 74.85 24.75
CA ALA A 874 16.81 75.87 24.28
C ALA A 874 15.50 75.22 23.79
N PRO A 875 14.32 75.59 24.35
CA PRO A 875 13.04 75.03 23.90
C PRO A 875 12.79 75.25 22.40
N ILE A 876 12.28 74.22 21.73
CA ILE A 876 11.98 74.27 20.29
C ILE A 876 10.84 75.28 20.07
N PRO A 877 11.06 76.36 19.28
CA PRO A 877 10.03 77.35 19.02
C PRO A 877 8.97 76.82 18.07
N PHE A 878 7.79 77.45 18.07
CA PHE A 878 6.80 77.21 17.02
C PHE A 878 7.40 77.57 15.65
N PRO A 879 7.12 76.79 14.57
CA PRO A 879 7.64 77.09 13.23
C PRO A 879 7.27 78.52 12.79
N PRO A 880 8.25 79.44 12.63
CA PRO A 880 7.95 80.84 12.34
C PRO A 880 7.34 80.98 10.94
N LEU A 881 6.63 82.08 10.66
CA LEU A 881 5.92 82.27 9.39
C LEU A 881 6.86 82.12 8.17
N SER A 882 8.08 82.65 8.28
CA SER A 882 9.15 82.65 7.28
C SER A 882 10.36 81.80 7.73
N TYR A 883 10.16 80.49 7.95
CA TYR A 883 11.27 79.61 8.30
C TYR A 883 12.08 79.15 7.08
N LYS A 884 13.41 79.26 7.15
CA LYS A 884 14.33 79.00 6.03
C LYS A 884 14.26 77.57 5.48
N HIS A 885 13.88 76.59 6.30
CA HIS A 885 13.92 75.17 5.95
C HIS A 885 12.54 74.52 5.82
N ASP A 886 11.45 75.28 5.86
CA ASP A 886 10.08 74.76 5.83
C ASP A 886 9.81 73.89 4.60
N THR A 887 10.19 74.36 3.41
CA THR A 887 9.96 73.63 2.15
C THR A 887 10.76 72.34 2.08
N LYS A 888 12.01 72.34 2.60
CA LYS A 888 12.85 71.13 2.64
C LYS A 888 12.25 70.06 3.56
N LEU A 889 11.75 70.46 4.73
CA LEU A 889 11.08 69.54 5.66
C LEU A 889 9.76 69.01 5.09
N LEU A 890 8.99 69.86 4.39
CA LEU A 890 7.77 69.44 3.72
C LEU A 890 8.07 68.41 2.64
N ILE A 891 9.05 68.64 1.75
CA ILE A 891 9.42 67.70 0.69
C ILE A 891 9.83 66.35 1.30
N LEU A 892 10.70 66.33 2.32
CA LEU A 892 11.09 65.10 3.00
C LEU A 892 9.89 64.34 3.59
N ALA A 893 8.92 65.07 4.18
CA ALA A 893 7.71 64.47 4.70
C ALA A 893 6.81 63.88 3.59
N LEU A 894 6.63 64.61 2.48
CA LEU A 894 5.83 64.17 1.34
C LEU A 894 6.47 62.97 0.63
N GLU A 895 7.79 62.91 0.50
CA GLU A 895 8.52 61.75 -0.02
C GLU A 895 8.23 60.50 0.82
N ARG A 896 8.33 60.61 2.15
CA ARG A 896 8.04 59.50 3.07
C ARG A 896 6.60 59.00 2.98
N LEU A 897 5.64 59.90 2.78
CA LEU A 897 4.23 59.52 2.58
C LEU A 897 4.01 58.83 1.22
N LYS A 898 4.69 59.31 0.17
CA LYS A 898 4.60 58.73 -1.18
C LYS A 898 5.22 57.33 -1.28
N GLU A 899 6.35 57.10 -0.60
CA GLU A 899 7.04 55.80 -0.55
C GLU A 899 6.10 54.64 -0.14
N ALA A 900 5.16 54.89 0.78
CA ALA A 900 4.22 53.88 1.29
C ALA A 900 3.27 53.30 0.21
N TYR A 901 3.13 54.00 -0.92
CA TYR A 901 2.23 53.65 -2.02
C TYR A 901 2.95 53.17 -3.29
N SER A 902 4.28 53.33 -3.38
CA SER A 902 5.06 53.00 -4.58
C SER A 902 4.96 51.52 -5.01
N VAL A 903 4.67 50.60 -4.08
CA VAL A 903 4.62 49.15 -4.34
C VAL A 903 3.19 48.66 -4.67
N LYS A 904 2.15 49.42 -4.32
CA LYS A 904 0.75 48.96 -4.39
C LYS A 904 0.12 49.33 -5.73
N SER A 905 -0.27 48.31 -6.52
CA SER A 905 -0.95 48.52 -7.80
C SER A 905 -2.45 48.88 -7.68
N ARG A 906 -3.12 48.52 -6.57
CA ARG A 906 -4.54 48.82 -6.33
C ARG A 906 -4.69 49.73 -5.13
N LEU A 907 -5.17 50.95 -5.37
CA LEU A 907 -5.38 51.97 -4.35
C LEU A 907 -6.87 52.12 -4.02
N ASN A 908 -7.17 52.22 -2.74
CA ASN A 908 -8.52 52.54 -2.25
C ASN A 908 -8.78 54.07 -2.33
N GLN A 909 -10.01 54.50 -2.01
CA GLN A 909 -10.39 55.91 -2.09
C GLN A 909 -9.54 56.81 -1.17
N SER A 910 -9.31 56.40 0.08
CA SER A 910 -8.51 57.19 1.03
C SER A 910 -7.06 57.36 0.57
N GLN A 911 -6.47 56.36 -0.09
CA GLN A 911 -5.11 56.43 -0.63
C GLN A 911 -5.02 57.32 -1.86
N ARG A 912 -6.08 57.38 -2.69
CA ARG A 912 -6.13 58.34 -3.81
C ARG A 912 -6.30 59.76 -3.31
N GLU A 913 -7.15 59.98 -2.31
CA GLU A 913 -7.29 61.27 -1.65
C GLU A 913 -5.95 61.70 -1.02
N GLU A 914 -5.23 60.78 -0.37
CA GLU A 914 -3.92 61.06 0.20
C GLU A 914 -2.88 61.41 -0.87
N LEU A 915 -2.80 60.65 -1.98
CA LEU A 915 -1.92 60.99 -3.10
C LEU A 915 -2.29 62.33 -3.74
N GLY A 916 -3.59 62.62 -3.91
CA GLY A 916 -4.04 63.91 -4.41
C GLY A 916 -3.66 65.07 -3.49
N LEU A 917 -3.76 64.87 -2.17
CA LEU A 917 -3.29 65.86 -1.19
C LEU A 917 -1.77 66.04 -1.20
N ILE A 918 -1.01 64.96 -1.44
CA ILE A 918 0.44 65.00 -1.58
C ILE A 918 0.83 65.76 -2.86
N GLU A 919 0.20 65.47 -3.99
CA GLU A 919 0.43 66.15 -5.27
C GLU A 919 0.09 67.65 -5.18
N GLN A 920 -1.07 67.99 -4.63
CA GLN A 920 -1.44 69.40 -4.37
C GLN A 920 -0.43 70.12 -3.47
N ALA A 921 0.16 69.40 -2.50
CA ALA A 921 1.18 69.97 -1.61
C ALA A 921 2.55 70.14 -2.28
N TYR A 922 2.86 69.36 -3.32
CA TYR A 922 4.02 69.59 -4.19
C TYR A 922 3.81 70.78 -5.12
N ASP A 923 2.60 70.91 -5.70
CA ASP A 923 2.26 71.99 -6.63
C ASP A 923 2.18 73.36 -5.95
N ASN A 924 1.60 73.42 -4.73
CA ASN A 924 1.51 74.66 -3.93
C ASN A 924 2.00 74.45 -2.47
N PRO A 925 3.33 74.43 -2.22
CA PRO A 925 3.89 74.14 -0.91
C PRO A 925 3.59 75.22 0.14
N HIS A 926 3.45 76.48 -0.26
CA HIS A 926 3.21 77.59 0.68
C HIS A 926 1.79 77.55 1.27
N GLU A 927 0.79 77.23 0.45
CA GLU A 927 -0.58 77.02 0.93
C GLU A 927 -0.68 75.80 1.84
N ALA A 928 -0.02 74.70 1.47
CA ALA A 928 0.05 73.50 2.31
C ALA A 928 0.71 73.78 3.68
N LEU A 929 1.81 74.54 3.71
CA LEU A 929 2.48 74.95 4.96
C LEU A 929 1.59 75.86 5.81
N SER A 930 0.88 76.82 5.20
CA SER A 930 -0.09 77.67 5.89
C SER A 930 -1.20 76.82 6.53
N ARG A 931 -1.73 75.84 5.79
CA ARG A 931 -2.72 74.88 6.28
C ARG A 931 -2.18 74.05 7.45
N ILE A 932 -0.95 73.54 7.37
CA ILE A 932 -0.30 72.77 8.44
C ILE A 932 -0.14 73.64 9.70
N LYS A 933 0.43 74.84 9.59
CA LYS A 933 0.62 75.76 10.72
C LYS A 933 -0.72 76.17 11.36
N ARG A 934 -1.75 76.40 10.54
CA ARG A 934 -3.11 76.65 11.02
C ARG A 934 -3.66 75.46 11.81
N HIS A 935 -3.51 74.23 11.30
CA HIS A 935 -3.95 73.03 12.02
C HIS A 935 -3.21 72.85 13.36
N LEU A 936 -1.90 73.12 13.42
CA LEU A 936 -1.14 73.10 14.67
C LEU A 936 -1.69 74.09 15.70
N LEU A 937 -2.09 75.29 15.25
CA LEU A 937 -2.65 76.33 16.13
C LEU A 937 -4.07 76.00 16.60
N THR A 938 -4.97 75.61 15.70
CA THR A 938 -6.42 75.59 15.99
C THR A 938 -6.99 74.20 16.27
N GLN A 939 -6.41 73.12 15.77
CA GLN A 939 -7.01 71.80 15.87
C GLN A 939 -6.60 71.09 17.17
N ARG A 940 -7.60 70.65 17.95
CA ARG A 940 -7.42 69.87 19.20
C ARG A 940 -8.17 68.53 19.20
N ALA A 941 -9.16 68.38 18.33
CA ALA A 941 -9.87 67.12 18.10
C ALA A 941 -9.55 66.56 16.71
N PHE A 942 -9.31 65.25 16.64
CA PHE A 942 -8.94 64.54 15.40
C PHE A 942 -9.99 63.49 15.06
N LYS A 943 -9.99 63.06 13.78
CA LYS A 943 -10.85 61.97 13.31
C LYS A 943 -10.41 60.63 13.90
N GLU A 944 -11.30 59.63 13.87
CA GLU A 944 -10.98 58.26 14.29
C GLU A 944 -9.81 57.65 13.50
N VAL A 945 -9.01 56.83 14.17
CA VAL A 945 -7.90 56.09 13.56
C VAL A 945 -8.27 54.62 13.47
N LYS A 946 -8.23 54.07 12.26
CA LYS A 946 -8.55 52.65 12.01
C LYS A 946 -7.33 51.78 12.30
N ILE A 947 -7.54 50.70 13.05
CA ILE A 947 -6.49 49.73 13.40
C ILE A 947 -6.63 48.43 12.60
N GLN A 948 -5.50 47.91 12.13
CA GLN A 948 -5.38 46.56 11.61
C GLN A 948 -4.11 45.94 12.18
N ILE A 949 -4.20 44.68 12.64
CA ILE A 949 -3.05 44.00 13.22
C ILE A 949 -2.33 43.20 12.14
N PHE A 950 -1.01 43.35 12.08
CA PHE A 950 -0.13 42.49 11.32
C PHE A 950 0.64 41.62 12.31
N PHE A 951 0.30 40.33 12.38
CA PHE A 951 1.15 39.36 13.06
C PHE A 951 2.20 38.89 12.06
N ARG A 952 3.46 39.26 12.29
CA ARG A 952 4.59 38.59 11.65
C ARG A 952 4.63 37.12 12.08
#